data_AF-A0A6J1JGN2-F1
#
_entry.id   AF-A0A6J1JGN2-F1
#
_cell.length_a   1.000
_cell.length_b   1.000
_cell.length_c   1.000
_cell.angle_alpha   90.00
_cell.angle_beta   90.00
_cell.angle_gamma   90.00
#
_symmetry.space_group_name_H-M   'P 1'
#
loop_
_entity.id
_entity.type
_entity.pdbx_description
1 polymer ?
#
loop_
_entity_poly.entity_id
_entity_poly.type
_entity_poly.pdbx_seq_one_letter_code
_entity_poly.pdbx_strand_id
1 'polypeptide(L)'
;MTLGESQMATLLVERSYIDLRTQVSVGFSNTFTWDVKFLLSDESTAKVWSGSDLSFAIWDARTRELLKVFNTDGQMENRVDVISVQDFTLESVSFSKKEKTQSAFGFFQRSRNVIMGAADAVRRAAVKGAFGDDNRRTEALVMTVDDMIWSGCTSGLLMQWDKYGNRLQDFHRHSHAVQCLCTFGSRIWVGYASGTVQVLDLKGRLLGGWVAHSCPVIEMCVGYGYIFTLANHGGIRGWNVTSPGPLDGILRSELSSKEFMYTRMENLKIFTGTWNVGQEKASHESLISWLGSVVSDVGIVIVGLQEVEMGAGFLAMSAAKETVGLEGSSLGQWWLDVIGRTLGEGLTFQRVGSRQLAGLLIGTWVRSNIRAHVGDVDAAAVPCGFGRAIGNKGAVGLRIRVFDRVLCFVNCHFAAHLEAVNRRNADFDRVYRTMCFQRPSNPFGTAAACSSPTAQTIRSPNAFVGSSVEMTPELSEADLIIFLGDFNYRLNGVSYDEARDFISQRCFDWLKERDQLRSEMESGNVFQGMREAVITFPPTYKFERQLQGLSGYDSGEKKRVPAWCDRILYRDSRSSLVSDCSLDCPVVTSISQYEACMDVVDSDHKPVRCIFDVNIAQVDEAIRRQELGEILHSNEKIKHMLEALCKVPEVIVSTSNILLQHEDTSLLRITNKCEKSDAIFKIICEGQSTVRVNGKASDRYSLRGSFGFPRWLEVSPATGIIKPNQIVEVSIRLEESQISEGFDGCPQNAWCEVAKDKEVILLVKVYGTFSSKSKNHRIRVRHRVPLKSKGTITKTKNSSKLHGSVLHRSDIHRLGMPSNVVDHLPNMHTP
;
A
#
# COMPACT_ATOMS: atom_id res chain seq x y z
N MET A 1 20.55 -26.34 10.49
CA MET A 1 20.70 -26.00 11.92
C MET A 1 21.83 -26.82 12.51
N THR A 2 22.78 -26.16 13.16
CA THR A 2 23.83 -26.81 13.95
C THR A 2 23.22 -27.38 15.25
N LEU A 3 23.88 -28.35 15.88
CA LEU A 3 23.38 -29.04 17.09
C LEU A 3 23.03 -28.07 18.24
N GLY A 4 23.74 -26.93 18.32
CA GLY A 4 23.47 -25.87 19.30
C GLY A 4 22.20 -25.05 19.01
N GLU A 5 21.87 -24.81 17.73
CA GLU A 5 20.63 -24.12 17.33
C GLU A 5 19.39 -24.99 17.61
N SER A 6 19.51 -26.31 17.46
CA SER A 6 18.47 -27.27 17.81
C SER A 6 18.18 -27.31 19.31
N GLN A 7 19.22 -27.22 20.15
CA GLN A 7 19.06 -27.14 21.61
C GLN A 7 18.46 -25.79 22.06
N MET A 8 18.84 -24.68 21.43
CA MET A 8 18.25 -23.36 21.70
C MET A 8 16.77 -23.31 21.31
N ALA A 9 16.41 -23.86 20.14
CA ALA A 9 15.03 -23.99 19.71
C ALA A 9 14.21 -24.89 20.66
N THR A 10 14.79 -26.00 21.12
CA THR A 10 14.15 -26.90 22.10
C THR A 10 13.93 -26.20 23.44
N LEU A 11 14.90 -25.42 23.93
CA LEU A 11 14.78 -24.62 25.15
C LEU A 11 13.77 -23.48 25.01
N LEU A 12 13.66 -22.85 23.83
CA LEU A 12 12.67 -21.83 23.53
C LEU A 12 11.26 -22.43 23.44
N VAL A 13 11.11 -23.64 22.90
CA VAL A 13 9.85 -24.39 22.88
C VAL A 13 9.47 -24.88 24.29
N GLU A 14 10.42 -25.33 25.11
CA GLU A 14 10.18 -25.69 26.52
C GLU A 14 9.83 -24.48 27.40
N ARG A 15 10.33 -23.29 27.04
CA ARG A 15 9.95 -22.01 27.68
C ARG A 15 8.68 -21.40 27.10
N SER A 16 8.29 -21.79 25.89
CA SER A 16 6.97 -21.48 25.37
C SER A 16 5.98 -22.32 26.17
N TYR A 17 5.01 -21.67 26.78
CA TYR A 17 3.93 -22.34 27.51
C TYR A 17 2.96 -23.03 26.53
N ILE A 18 3.44 -23.67 25.45
CA ILE A 18 2.66 -24.36 24.42
C ILE A 18 3.28 -25.74 24.25
N ASP A 19 2.56 -26.81 24.63
CA ASP A 19 3.02 -28.18 24.45
C ASP A 19 2.49 -28.74 23.12
N LEU A 20 3.28 -28.63 22.06
CA LEU A 20 2.95 -29.17 20.74
C LEU A 20 3.01 -30.71 20.68
N ARG A 21 3.57 -31.39 21.69
CA ARG A 21 3.82 -32.85 21.64
C ARG A 21 2.57 -33.68 21.92
N THR A 22 1.59 -33.14 22.66
CA THR A 22 0.32 -33.84 22.96
C THR A 22 -0.67 -33.87 21.80
N GLN A 23 -0.46 -33.05 20.76
CA GLN A 23 -1.33 -33.04 19.56
C GLN A 23 -0.87 -34.00 18.45
N VAL A 24 0.24 -34.72 18.65
CA VAL A 24 0.79 -35.67 17.66
C VAL A 24 0.21 -37.09 17.83
N SER A 25 -0.45 -37.40 18.94
CA SER A 25 -0.89 -38.78 19.28
C SER A 25 -2.27 -39.19 18.78
N VAL A 26 -3.03 -38.30 18.15
CA VAL A 26 -4.31 -38.63 17.50
C VAL A 26 -4.13 -38.38 16.02
N GLY A 27 -4.23 -39.43 15.19
CA GLY A 27 -3.86 -39.47 13.77
C GLY A 27 -4.59 -38.48 12.85
N PHE A 28 -4.37 -37.19 13.04
CA PHE A 28 -4.82 -36.10 12.19
C PHE A 28 -3.62 -35.54 11.43
N SER A 29 -3.76 -35.49 10.11
CA SER A 29 -2.82 -34.83 9.21
C SER A 29 -2.60 -33.37 9.64
N ASN A 30 -1.36 -33.08 10.03
CA ASN A 30 -0.85 -31.75 10.35
C ASN A 30 -1.30 -30.69 9.33
N THR A 31 -2.29 -29.88 9.70
CA THR A 31 -2.66 -28.65 8.98
C THR A 31 -2.09 -27.40 9.65
N PHE A 32 -1.45 -27.53 10.83
CA PHE A 32 -0.82 -26.42 11.57
C PHE A 32 0.71 -26.37 11.46
N THR A 33 1.29 -26.82 10.34
CA THR A 33 2.67 -26.49 9.96
C THR A 33 2.73 -25.24 9.08
N TRP A 34 1.92 -24.23 9.40
CA TRP A 34 1.86 -22.97 8.65
C TRP A 34 2.52 -21.88 9.50
N ASP A 35 3.35 -21.04 8.88
CA ASP A 35 4.06 -19.94 9.55
C ASP A 35 3.05 -19.01 10.24
N VAL A 36 3.06 -19.00 11.58
CA VAL A 36 2.29 -18.03 12.36
C VAL A 36 2.95 -16.67 12.16
N LYS A 37 2.28 -15.79 11.40
CA LYS A 37 2.77 -14.42 11.14
C LYS A 37 2.30 -13.44 12.21
N PHE A 38 1.08 -13.63 12.73
CA PHE A 38 0.46 -12.69 13.66
C PHE A 38 0.02 -13.39 14.94
N LEU A 39 0.23 -12.72 16.07
CA LEU A 39 -0.25 -13.16 17.38
C LEU A 39 -0.89 -12.00 18.12
N LEU A 40 -2.13 -12.17 18.58
CA LEU A 40 -2.83 -11.22 19.45
C LEU A 40 -3.31 -11.93 20.71
N SER A 41 -3.12 -11.31 21.87
CA SER A 41 -3.56 -11.85 23.15
C SER A 41 -4.67 -10.98 23.73
N ASP A 42 -5.86 -11.54 23.86
CA ASP A 42 -6.96 -10.96 24.62
C ASP A 42 -6.86 -11.41 26.09
N GLU A 43 -6.39 -10.49 26.93
CA GLU A 43 -6.31 -10.69 28.38
C GLU A 43 -7.69 -10.73 29.05
N SER A 44 -8.74 -10.16 28.46
CA SER A 44 -10.06 -10.12 29.09
C SER A 44 -10.73 -11.49 29.08
N THR A 45 -10.73 -12.15 27.93
CA THR A 45 -11.35 -13.48 27.77
C THR A 45 -10.34 -14.61 27.85
N ALA A 46 -9.07 -14.29 28.10
CA ALA A 46 -7.95 -15.23 28.11
C ALA A 46 -7.90 -16.06 26.81
N LYS A 47 -7.95 -15.37 25.67
CA LYS A 47 -7.85 -15.98 24.34
C LYS A 47 -6.60 -15.48 23.62
N VAL A 48 -6.01 -16.35 22.81
CA VAL A 48 -4.94 -15.97 21.89
C VAL A 48 -5.44 -16.20 20.47
N TRP A 49 -5.23 -15.22 19.60
CA TRP A 49 -5.42 -15.33 18.17
C TRP A 49 -4.07 -15.54 17.51
N SER A 50 -3.97 -16.55 16.65
CA SER A 50 -2.84 -16.74 15.74
C SER A 50 -3.33 -16.65 14.30
N GLY A 51 -2.66 -15.84 13.48
CA GLY A 51 -2.99 -15.65 12.06
C GLY A 51 -1.85 -16.09 11.14
N SER A 52 -2.24 -16.73 10.03
CA SER A 52 -1.42 -16.95 8.84
C SER A 52 -1.94 -16.09 7.68
N ASP A 53 -1.40 -16.26 6.48
CA ASP A 53 -1.86 -15.53 5.28
C ASP A 53 -3.33 -15.78 4.96
N LEU A 54 -3.84 -16.99 5.22
CA LEU A 54 -5.16 -17.43 4.74
C LEU A 54 -6.08 -17.96 5.85
N SER A 55 -5.58 -18.11 7.07
CA SER A 55 -6.34 -18.70 8.18
C SER A 55 -6.04 -18.06 9.52
N PHE A 56 -7.03 -18.12 10.40
CA PHE A 56 -6.94 -17.70 11.79
C PHE A 56 -7.28 -18.87 12.72
N ALA A 57 -6.66 -18.88 13.89
CA ALA A 57 -6.97 -19.82 14.94
C ALA A 57 -7.08 -19.09 16.29
N ILE A 58 -8.05 -19.53 17.10
CA ILE A 58 -8.30 -19.01 18.44
C ILE A 58 -8.00 -20.11 19.44
N TRP A 59 -7.22 -19.76 20.46
CA TRP A 59 -6.75 -20.65 21.51
C TRP A 59 -7.25 -20.15 22.87
N ASP A 60 -7.62 -21.06 23.75
CA ASP A 60 -7.81 -20.72 25.15
C ASP A 60 -6.43 -20.59 25.80
N ALA A 61 -6.11 -19.42 26.33
CA ALA A 61 -4.80 -19.12 26.88
C ALA A 61 -4.56 -19.79 28.25
N ARG A 62 -5.61 -20.30 28.90
CA ARG A 62 -5.60 -20.98 30.21
C ARG A 62 -5.48 -22.49 30.08
N THR A 63 -6.14 -23.11 29.10
CA THR A 63 -6.04 -24.57 28.83
C THR A 63 -5.03 -24.88 27.73
N ARG A 64 -4.70 -23.90 26.88
CA ARG A 64 -3.89 -24.05 25.65
C ARG A 64 -4.57 -24.89 24.58
N GLU A 65 -5.88 -25.09 24.71
CA GLU A 65 -6.66 -25.84 23.74
C GLU A 65 -7.05 -24.93 22.57
N LEU A 66 -7.03 -25.53 21.38
CA LEU A 66 -7.52 -24.90 20.18
C LEU A 66 -9.05 -24.83 20.23
N LEU A 67 -9.60 -23.61 20.22
CA LEU A 67 -11.04 -23.37 20.31
C LEU A 67 -11.70 -23.33 18.92
N LYS A 68 -11.07 -22.66 17.95
CA LYS A 68 -11.67 -22.40 16.63
C LYS A 68 -10.59 -22.21 15.57
N VAL A 69 -10.85 -22.70 14.35
CA VAL A 69 -10.05 -22.42 13.14
C VAL A 69 -11.00 -22.00 12.03
N PHE A 70 -10.64 -20.94 11.32
CA PHE A 70 -11.44 -20.39 10.25
C PHE A 70 -10.57 -19.70 9.21
N ASN A 71 -11.06 -19.63 7.97
CA ASN A 71 -10.38 -18.95 6.88
C ASN A 71 -10.64 -17.43 6.90
N THR A 72 -10.05 -16.70 5.94
CA THR A 72 -10.31 -15.26 5.75
C THR A 72 -11.77 -14.92 5.43
N ASP A 73 -12.59 -15.89 5.02
CA ASP A 73 -14.04 -15.72 4.83
C ASP A 73 -14.86 -15.97 6.10
N GLY A 74 -14.23 -16.30 7.22
CA GLY A 74 -14.90 -16.63 8.49
C GLY A 74 -15.60 -17.98 8.48
N GLN A 75 -15.40 -18.80 7.44
CA GLN A 75 -15.91 -20.15 7.36
C GLN A 75 -15.02 -21.09 8.19
N MET A 76 -15.65 -21.99 8.95
CA MET A 76 -14.92 -23.00 9.70
C MET A 76 -14.30 -24.01 8.74
N GLU A 77 -13.01 -24.31 8.94
CA GLU A 77 -12.38 -25.43 8.25
C GLU A 77 -12.91 -26.73 8.87
N ASN A 78 -13.89 -27.36 8.21
CA ASN A 78 -14.45 -28.63 8.68
C ASN A 78 -13.42 -29.75 8.55
N ARG A 79 -13.06 -30.35 9.69
CA ARG A 79 -12.31 -31.63 9.75
C ARG A 79 -13.23 -32.82 9.43
N VAL A 80 -13.78 -32.94 8.22
CA VAL A 80 -14.45 -34.18 7.76
C VAL A 80 -14.36 -34.30 6.24
N ASP A 81 -13.45 -35.16 5.77
CA ASP A 81 -13.69 -35.99 4.58
C ASP A 81 -13.29 -37.42 4.94
N VAL A 82 -14.26 -38.14 5.50
CA VAL A 82 -14.21 -39.59 5.68
C VAL A 82 -14.39 -40.20 4.28
N ILE A 83 -13.33 -40.84 3.78
CA ILE A 83 -13.48 -41.84 2.72
C ILE A 83 -14.27 -42.99 3.32
N SER A 84 -15.52 -43.16 2.87
CA SER A 84 -16.33 -44.32 3.23
C SER A 84 -15.62 -45.58 2.75
N VAL A 85 -15.28 -46.44 3.70
CA VAL A 85 -14.83 -47.81 3.49
C VAL A 85 -15.92 -48.55 2.70
N GLN A 86 -15.62 -48.96 1.47
CA GLN A 86 -16.30 -50.07 0.83
C GLN A 86 -15.36 -51.26 0.86
N ASP A 87 -15.83 -52.30 1.56
CA ASP A 87 -15.25 -53.62 1.69
C ASP A 87 -14.74 -54.18 0.36
N PHE A 88 -13.57 -54.84 0.37
CA PHE A 88 -13.46 -56.21 -0.14
C PHE A 88 -12.20 -56.88 0.43
N THR A 89 -12.46 -58.01 1.06
CA THR A 89 -11.58 -58.97 1.73
C THR A 89 -10.52 -59.59 0.82
N LEU A 90 -9.36 -59.86 1.43
CA LEU A 90 -8.27 -60.69 0.92
C LEU A 90 -8.73 -62.16 0.80
N GLU A 91 -8.47 -62.83 -0.33
CA GLU A 91 -7.66 -64.08 -0.41
C GLU A 91 -7.75 -64.84 -1.76
N SER A 92 -6.56 -65.21 -2.24
CA SER A 92 -6.16 -66.54 -2.77
C SER A 92 -6.09 -66.88 -4.28
N VAL A 93 -4.96 -67.57 -4.59
CA VAL A 93 -4.71 -68.61 -5.62
C VAL A 93 -4.09 -68.24 -7.00
N SER A 94 -2.74 -68.29 -7.02
CA SER A 94 -1.77 -69.10 -7.80
C SER A 94 -2.01 -69.72 -9.22
N PHE A 95 -0.91 -69.72 -10.02
CA PHE A 95 -0.47 -70.59 -11.14
C PHE A 95 -1.31 -70.57 -12.46
N SER A 96 -0.81 -70.69 -13.71
CA SER A 96 0.49 -71.04 -14.33
C SER A 96 0.52 -70.72 -15.85
N LYS A 97 1.71 -70.92 -16.43
CA LYS A 97 2.33 -70.71 -17.77
C LYS A 97 1.58 -71.01 -19.12
N LYS A 98 2.18 -70.37 -20.16
CA LYS A 98 2.43 -70.77 -21.59
C LYS A 98 1.36 -70.43 -22.65
N GLU A 99 1.63 -70.04 -23.91
CA GLU A 99 2.84 -69.76 -24.71
C GLU A 99 2.44 -68.99 -26.01
N LYS A 100 3.29 -68.03 -26.43
CA LYS A 100 3.55 -67.40 -27.76
C LYS A 100 2.54 -67.46 -28.95
N THR A 101 2.27 -66.29 -29.55
CA THR A 101 2.69 -65.98 -30.95
C THR A 101 2.68 -64.47 -31.32
N GLN A 102 3.83 -64.05 -31.86
CA GLN A 102 4.23 -62.97 -32.78
C GLN A 102 3.43 -61.66 -33.02
N SER A 103 4.27 -60.60 -33.06
CA SER A 103 4.28 -59.42 -33.96
C SER A 103 3.93 -58.05 -33.35
N ALA A 104 5.03 -57.34 -33.08
CA ALA A 104 5.25 -55.89 -33.05
C ALA A 104 4.05 -54.93 -33.11
N PHE A 105 3.74 -54.29 -31.97
CA PHE A 105 3.44 -52.85 -31.87
C PHE A 105 3.62 -52.41 -30.40
N GLY A 106 4.87 -52.42 -29.94
CA GLY A 106 5.26 -52.10 -28.57
C GLY A 106 6.09 -50.82 -28.49
N PHE A 107 5.52 -49.67 -28.85
CA PHE A 107 6.07 -48.36 -28.45
C PHE A 107 5.01 -47.29 -28.14
N PHE A 108 3.72 -47.54 -28.40
CA PHE A 108 2.64 -46.56 -28.19
C PHE A 108 1.67 -46.83 -27.04
N GLN A 109 1.99 -47.75 -26.12
CA GLN A 109 1.13 -48.07 -24.98
C GLN A 109 1.76 -47.84 -23.59
N ARG A 110 3.05 -47.44 -23.54
CA ARG A 110 3.65 -46.85 -22.33
C ARG A 110 3.50 -45.32 -22.26
N SER A 111 3.13 -44.67 -23.35
CA SER A 111 2.87 -43.22 -23.37
C SER A 111 1.46 -42.85 -22.87
N ARG A 112 0.48 -43.77 -22.88
CA ARG A 112 -0.89 -43.45 -22.45
C ARG A 112 -1.09 -43.48 -20.92
N ASN A 113 -0.37 -44.34 -20.21
CA ASN A 113 -0.46 -44.43 -18.73
C ASN A 113 0.43 -43.40 -18.01
N VAL A 114 1.45 -42.84 -18.68
CA VAL A 114 2.18 -41.67 -18.17
C VAL A 114 1.39 -40.38 -18.40
N ILE A 115 0.65 -40.27 -19.50
CA ILE A 115 -0.19 -39.09 -19.81
C ILE A 115 -1.45 -39.02 -18.94
N MET A 116 -2.07 -40.15 -18.55
CA MET A 116 -3.19 -40.14 -17.59
C MET A 116 -2.73 -39.87 -16.15
N GLY A 117 -1.56 -40.36 -15.73
CA GLY A 117 -0.97 -40.03 -14.42
C GLY A 117 -0.53 -38.57 -14.33
N ALA A 118 -0.01 -37.99 -15.41
CA ALA A 118 0.32 -36.57 -15.49
C ALA A 118 -0.92 -35.68 -15.60
N ALA A 119 -1.98 -36.08 -16.31
CA ALA A 119 -3.23 -35.32 -16.38
C ALA A 119 -4.03 -35.38 -15.06
N ASP A 120 -3.85 -36.43 -14.26
CA ASP A 120 -4.45 -36.57 -12.93
C ASP A 120 -3.59 -35.91 -11.83
N ALA A 121 -2.27 -35.83 -12.02
CA ALA A 121 -1.39 -34.97 -11.23
C ALA A 121 -1.57 -33.48 -11.57
N VAL A 122 -1.85 -33.13 -12.83
CA VAL A 122 -2.21 -31.78 -13.27
C VAL A 122 -3.64 -31.42 -12.85
N ARG A 123 -4.59 -32.37 -12.81
CA ARG A 123 -5.89 -32.14 -12.17
C ARG A 123 -5.79 -32.02 -10.65
N ARG A 124 -4.96 -32.82 -9.97
CA ARG A 124 -4.69 -32.67 -8.53
C ARG A 124 -3.87 -31.42 -8.21
N ALA A 125 -3.00 -30.96 -9.11
CA ALA A 125 -2.30 -29.68 -9.01
C ALA A 125 -3.19 -28.49 -9.42
N ALA A 126 -4.20 -28.68 -10.27
CA ALA A 126 -5.21 -27.68 -10.59
C ALA A 126 -6.34 -27.63 -9.54
N VAL A 127 -6.52 -28.70 -8.76
CA VAL A 127 -7.46 -28.75 -7.62
C VAL A 127 -6.77 -28.38 -6.29
N LYS A 128 -5.45 -28.64 -6.12
CA LYS A 128 -4.63 -28.04 -5.04
C LYS A 128 -4.08 -26.65 -5.37
N GLY A 129 -4.13 -26.25 -6.63
CA GLY A 129 -3.97 -24.89 -7.13
C GLY A 129 -5.32 -24.24 -7.40
N ALA A 130 -6.33 -24.56 -6.59
CA ALA A 130 -7.52 -23.75 -6.52
C ALA A 130 -7.07 -22.34 -6.12
N PHE A 131 -7.09 -21.46 -7.13
CA PHE A 131 -7.05 -20.01 -7.05
C PHE A 131 -7.90 -19.53 -5.86
N GLY A 132 -7.29 -19.48 -4.67
CA GLY A 132 -7.67 -18.53 -3.65
C GLY A 132 -7.19 -17.18 -4.15
N ASP A 133 -8.13 -16.27 -4.36
CA ASP A 133 -7.92 -14.89 -4.75
C ASP A 133 -6.68 -14.33 -4.02
N ASP A 134 -5.52 -14.21 -4.69
CA ASP A 134 -4.23 -13.77 -4.11
C ASP A 134 -4.37 -12.36 -3.47
N ASN A 135 -5.46 -11.68 -3.84
CA ASN A 135 -6.00 -10.43 -3.32
C ASN A 135 -6.52 -10.51 -1.87
N ARG A 136 -6.63 -11.68 -1.22
CA ARG A 136 -7.20 -11.78 0.14
C ARG A 136 -6.23 -12.31 1.21
N ARG A 137 -4.93 -12.35 0.93
CA ARG A 137 -3.95 -12.71 1.96
C ARG A 137 -3.93 -11.66 3.06
N THR A 138 -3.91 -12.10 4.32
CA THR A 138 -3.82 -11.24 5.50
C THR A 138 -2.38 -10.77 5.71
N GLU A 139 -2.19 -9.46 5.76
CA GLU A 139 -0.90 -8.80 5.89
C GLU A 139 -0.75 -8.03 7.22
N ALA A 140 -1.87 -7.70 7.87
CA ALA A 140 -1.86 -7.00 9.15
C ALA A 140 -3.02 -7.45 10.03
N LEU A 141 -2.82 -7.43 11.35
CA LEU A 141 -3.81 -7.81 12.35
C LEU A 141 -3.64 -6.93 13.61
N VAL A 142 -4.72 -6.36 14.13
CA VAL A 142 -4.69 -5.52 15.35
C VAL A 142 -5.97 -5.67 16.18
N MET A 143 -5.87 -5.41 17.49
CA MET A 143 -7.02 -5.35 18.40
C MET A 143 -7.32 -3.91 18.79
N THR A 144 -8.61 -3.60 18.91
CA THR A 144 -9.13 -2.26 19.25
C THR A 144 -9.67 -2.20 20.67
N VAL A 145 -9.89 -0.99 21.20
CA VAL A 145 -10.26 -0.76 22.62
C VAL A 145 -11.65 -1.27 23.00
N ASP A 146 -12.49 -1.56 22.02
CA ASP A 146 -13.82 -2.17 22.11
C ASP A 146 -13.79 -3.69 21.88
N ASP A 147 -12.62 -4.33 22.06
CA ASP A 147 -12.39 -5.77 21.93
C ASP A 147 -12.67 -6.36 20.53
N MET A 148 -12.69 -5.52 19.50
CA MET A 148 -12.80 -5.98 18.11
C MET A 148 -11.42 -6.24 17.51
N ILE A 149 -11.33 -7.27 16.68
CA ILE A 149 -10.13 -7.59 15.90
C ILE A 149 -10.30 -7.03 14.49
N TRP A 150 -9.23 -6.45 13.95
CA TRP A 150 -9.18 -5.91 12.60
C TRP A 150 -8.06 -6.57 11.83
N SER A 151 -8.34 -7.03 10.62
CA SER A 151 -7.34 -7.55 9.69
C SER A 151 -7.32 -6.77 8.38
N GLY A 152 -6.15 -6.68 7.75
CA GLY A 152 -5.95 -6.05 6.45
C GLY A 152 -5.35 -7.01 5.43
N CYS A 153 -5.78 -6.88 4.17
CA CYS A 153 -5.40 -7.80 3.10
C CYS A 153 -4.56 -7.17 1.99
N THR A 154 -3.98 -8.02 1.14
CA THR A 154 -3.25 -7.67 -0.09
C THR A 154 -4.08 -6.87 -1.11
N SER A 155 -5.41 -6.99 -1.12
CA SER A 155 -6.30 -6.15 -1.95
C SER A 155 -6.56 -4.75 -1.40
N GLY A 156 -6.11 -4.44 -0.18
CA GLY A 156 -6.53 -3.22 0.52
C GLY A 156 -7.86 -3.35 1.26
N LEU A 157 -8.47 -4.55 1.29
CA LEU A 157 -9.65 -4.85 2.10
C LEU A 157 -9.30 -4.88 3.59
N LEU A 158 -10.12 -4.22 4.41
CA LEU A 158 -10.09 -4.32 5.87
C LEU A 158 -11.31 -5.10 6.36
N MET A 159 -11.12 -6.03 7.29
CA MET A 159 -12.17 -6.87 7.85
C MET A 159 -12.22 -6.72 9.37
N GLN A 160 -13.42 -6.55 9.91
CA GLN A 160 -13.68 -6.47 11.34
C GLN A 160 -14.25 -7.80 11.84
N TRP A 161 -13.75 -8.26 12.98
CA TRP A 161 -14.10 -9.52 13.61
C TRP A 161 -14.47 -9.30 15.07
N ASP A 162 -15.41 -10.10 15.57
CA ASP A 162 -15.64 -10.19 17.00
C ASP A 162 -14.55 -11.04 17.70
N LYS A 163 -14.53 -11.00 19.03
CA LYS A 163 -13.63 -11.81 19.89
C LYS A 163 -13.84 -13.33 19.84
N TYR A 164 -14.79 -13.82 19.04
CA TYR A 164 -15.10 -15.24 18.84
C TYR A 164 -14.78 -15.70 17.42
N GLY A 165 -14.16 -14.86 16.58
CA GLY A 165 -13.79 -15.20 15.22
C GLY A 165 -14.96 -15.17 14.24
N ASN A 166 -16.00 -14.39 14.52
CA ASN A 166 -17.08 -14.15 13.57
C ASN A 166 -16.81 -12.84 12.83
N ARG A 167 -16.92 -12.88 11.51
CA ARG A 167 -16.75 -11.73 10.63
C ARG A 167 -17.97 -10.82 10.76
N LEU A 168 -17.74 -9.53 10.99
CA LEU A 168 -18.79 -8.54 11.22
C LEU A 168 -18.99 -7.64 10.00
N GLN A 169 -17.92 -6.98 9.53
CA GLN A 169 -17.99 -5.96 8.49
C GLN A 169 -16.72 -5.91 7.64
N ASP A 170 -16.88 -5.43 6.41
CA ASP A 170 -15.84 -5.30 5.40
C ASP A 170 -15.73 -3.85 4.92
N PHE A 171 -14.51 -3.38 4.73
CA PHE A 171 -14.23 -2.01 4.28
C PHE A 171 -13.22 -2.02 3.15
N HIS A 172 -13.68 -1.65 1.95
CA HIS A 172 -12.81 -1.45 0.80
C HIS A 172 -12.53 0.04 0.63
N ARG A 173 -11.34 0.49 1.07
CA ARG A 173 -11.00 1.93 1.18
C ARG A 173 -9.82 2.37 0.33
N HIS A 174 -9.00 1.42 -0.10
CA HIS A 174 -7.81 1.68 -0.86
C HIS A 174 -7.55 0.49 -1.78
N SER A 175 -7.00 0.75 -2.97
CA SER A 175 -6.76 -0.27 -4.00
C SER A 175 -5.44 -1.04 -3.84
N HIS A 176 -4.64 -0.66 -2.83
CA HIS A 176 -3.31 -1.24 -2.58
C HIS A 176 -3.33 -2.03 -1.26
N ALA A 177 -2.47 -3.04 -1.16
CA ALA A 177 -2.29 -3.89 0.01
C ALA A 177 -2.16 -3.09 1.31
N VAL A 178 -2.89 -3.51 2.34
CA VAL A 178 -2.61 -3.12 3.73
C VAL A 178 -1.30 -3.78 4.13
N GLN A 179 -0.38 -3.02 4.72
CA GLN A 179 0.93 -3.52 5.14
C GLN A 179 1.07 -3.54 6.67
N CYS A 180 0.48 -2.55 7.35
CA CYS A 180 0.51 -2.48 8.80
C CYS A 180 -0.74 -1.80 9.35
N LEU A 181 -1.08 -2.13 10.59
CA LEU A 181 -2.17 -1.54 11.35
C LEU A 181 -1.66 -1.11 12.72
N CYS A 182 -2.11 0.04 13.20
CA CYS A 182 -1.79 0.54 14.53
C CYS A 182 -3.04 1.16 15.17
N THR A 183 -3.28 0.91 16.45
CA THR A 183 -4.45 1.46 17.15
C THR A 183 -4.00 2.35 18.29
N PHE A 184 -4.69 3.47 18.47
CA PHE A 184 -4.51 4.33 19.63
C PHE A 184 -5.82 5.01 20.00
N GLY A 185 -6.26 4.79 21.24
CA GLY A 185 -7.57 5.24 21.69
C GLY A 185 -8.68 4.68 20.80
N SER A 186 -9.52 5.57 20.26
CA SER A 186 -10.64 5.22 19.38
C SER A 186 -10.30 5.30 17.88
N ARG A 187 -9.02 5.29 17.51
CA ARG A 187 -8.56 5.46 16.12
C ARG A 187 -7.74 4.24 15.65
N ILE A 188 -7.94 3.90 14.39
CA ILE A 188 -7.23 2.82 13.70
C ILE A 188 -6.44 3.46 12.56
N TRP A 189 -5.12 3.32 12.60
CA TRP A 189 -4.19 3.80 11.59
C TRP A 189 -3.84 2.64 10.66
N VAL A 190 -3.92 2.88 9.37
CA VAL A 190 -3.74 1.87 8.32
C VAL A 190 -2.64 2.34 7.38
N GLY A 191 -1.59 1.53 7.21
CA GLY A 191 -0.49 1.79 6.29
C GLY A 191 -0.60 0.90 5.06
N TYR A 192 -0.42 1.49 3.88
CA TYR A 192 -0.57 0.81 2.61
C TYR A 192 0.76 0.65 1.86
N ALA A 193 0.78 -0.32 0.93
CA ALA A 193 1.90 -0.53 0.01
C ALA A 193 2.16 0.67 -0.93
N SER A 194 1.16 1.54 -1.14
CA SER A 194 1.34 2.80 -1.87
C SER A 194 2.16 3.85 -1.12
N GLY A 195 2.50 3.61 0.16
CA GLY A 195 3.07 4.64 1.03
C GLY A 195 2.02 5.59 1.63
N THR A 196 0.73 5.33 1.40
CA THR A 196 -0.37 6.10 1.99
C THR A 196 -0.68 5.61 3.42
N VAL A 197 -1.13 6.52 4.27
CA VAL A 197 -1.69 6.23 5.60
C VAL A 197 -3.09 6.77 5.70
N GLN A 198 -4.01 5.98 6.25
CA GLN A 198 -5.39 6.39 6.55
C GLN A 198 -5.70 6.20 8.02
N VAL A 199 -6.66 6.98 8.51
CA VAL A 199 -7.16 6.91 9.89
C VAL A 199 -8.64 6.65 9.86
N LEU A 200 -9.07 5.62 10.57
CA LEU A 200 -10.46 5.20 10.71
C LEU A 200 -10.92 5.36 12.15
N ASP A 201 -12.22 5.56 12.35
CA ASP A 201 -12.84 5.35 13.66
C ASP A 201 -13.15 3.85 13.89
N LEU A 202 -13.58 3.51 15.11
CA LEU A 202 -13.95 2.13 15.49
C LEU A 202 -15.13 1.55 14.67
N LYS A 203 -15.84 2.39 13.91
CA LYS A 203 -16.92 1.97 13.00
C LYS A 203 -16.44 1.82 11.54
N GLY A 204 -15.15 1.96 11.27
CA GLY A 204 -14.56 1.88 9.94
C GLY A 204 -14.88 3.08 9.03
N ARG A 205 -15.29 4.23 9.60
CA ARG A 205 -15.44 5.48 8.84
C ARG A 205 -14.09 6.16 8.70
N LEU A 206 -13.77 6.60 7.47
CA LEU A 206 -12.54 7.33 7.17
C LEU A 206 -12.59 8.71 7.82
N LEU A 207 -11.60 9.00 8.66
CA LEU A 207 -11.40 10.31 9.28
C LEU A 207 -10.46 11.18 8.44
N GLY A 208 -9.38 10.61 7.90
CA GLY A 208 -8.41 11.30 7.06
C GLY A 208 -7.38 10.37 6.45
N GLY A 209 -6.61 10.86 5.47
CA GLY A 209 -5.53 10.11 4.85
C GLY A 209 -4.50 11.01 4.19
N TRP A 210 -3.26 10.52 4.11
CA TRP A 210 -2.10 11.26 3.61
C TRP A 210 -1.15 10.32 2.89
N VAL A 211 -0.43 10.84 1.90
CA VAL A 211 0.75 10.16 1.35
C VAL A 211 1.88 10.33 2.37
N ALA A 212 2.14 9.28 3.13
CA ALA A 212 3.17 9.27 4.15
C ALA A 212 4.55 9.11 3.53
N HIS A 213 4.73 8.24 2.55
CA HIS A 213 6.02 7.96 1.93
C HIS A 213 5.86 7.70 0.44
N SER A 214 6.95 7.76 -0.32
CA SER A 214 6.99 7.39 -1.73
C SER A 214 7.08 5.87 -1.96
N CYS A 215 7.19 5.08 -0.88
CA CYS A 215 7.27 3.62 -0.90
C CYS A 215 6.40 3.00 0.21
N PRO A 216 6.19 1.66 0.24
CA PRO A 216 5.35 0.98 1.22
C PRO A 216 5.61 1.40 2.68
N VAL A 217 4.53 1.60 3.44
CA VAL A 217 4.59 1.79 4.89
C VAL A 217 4.68 0.43 5.57
N ILE A 218 5.85 0.10 6.10
CA ILE A 218 6.12 -1.25 6.62
C ILE A 218 5.73 -1.41 8.09
N GLU A 219 5.84 -0.35 8.88
CA GLU A 219 5.56 -0.43 10.31
C GLU A 219 5.04 0.90 10.85
N MET A 220 4.26 0.82 11.93
CA MET A 220 3.82 1.97 12.69
C MET A 220 4.00 1.75 14.18
N CYS A 221 4.42 2.79 14.90
CA CYS A 221 4.54 2.75 16.35
C CYS A 221 3.99 4.01 17.01
N VAL A 222 3.49 3.87 18.23
CA VAL A 222 2.98 5.00 19.03
C VAL A 222 4.06 5.47 20.00
N GLY A 223 4.35 6.76 20.03
CA GLY A 223 5.29 7.36 20.99
C GLY A 223 4.96 8.82 21.29
N TYR A 224 4.98 9.20 22.58
CA TYR A 224 4.82 10.59 23.04
C TYR A 224 3.62 11.37 22.44
N GLY A 225 2.49 10.69 22.19
CA GLY A 225 1.31 11.34 21.59
C GLY A 225 1.39 11.51 20.07
N TYR A 226 2.31 10.80 19.42
CA TYR A 226 2.45 10.70 17.97
C TYR A 226 2.36 9.24 17.50
N ILE A 227 1.90 9.06 16.28
CA ILE A 227 2.06 7.83 15.50
C ILE A 227 3.20 8.06 14.54
N PHE A 228 4.23 7.22 14.62
CA PHE A 228 5.34 7.20 13.67
C PHE A 228 5.13 6.08 12.67
N THR A 229 5.51 6.35 11.42
CA THR A 229 5.49 5.37 10.33
C THR A 229 6.92 5.18 9.85
N LEU A 230 7.26 3.95 9.51
CA LEU A 230 8.52 3.57 8.87
C LEU A 230 8.23 3.06 7.46
N ALA A 231 9.08 3.43 6.51
CA ALA A 231 8.98 2.97 5.13
C ALA A 231 10.24 2.22 4.68
N ASN A 232 10.15 1.48 3.58
CA ASN A 232 11.26 0.66 3.03
C ASN A 232 12.56 1.44 2.77
N HIS A 233 12.48 2.73 2.44
CA HIS A 233 13.65 3.59 2.27
C HIS A 233 14.28 4.03 3.62
N GLY A 234 13.83 3.48 4.76
CA GLY A 234 14.31 3.80 6.10
C GLY A 234 13.80 5.15 6.65
N GLY A 235 12.88 5.82 5.96
CA GLY A 235 12.39 7.12 6.38
C GLY A 235 11.30 7.00 7.43
N ILE A 236 11.31 7.95 8.37
CA ILE A 236 10.37 8.02 9.48
C ILE A 236 9.57 9.31 9.37
N ARG A 237 8.24 9.21 9.52
CA ARG A 237 7.34 10.38 9.63
C ARG A 237 6.40 10.21 10.80
N GLY A 238 6.00 11.32 11.40
CA GLY A 238 5.15 11.35 12.59
C GLY A 238 3.90 12.19 12.40
N TRP A 239 2.76 11.71 12.90
CA TRP A 239 1.50 12.44 12.99
C TRP A 239 1.07 12.51 14.44
N ASN A 240 0.41 13.59 14.83
CA ASN A 240 -0.19 13.62 16.14
C ASN A 240 -1.30 12.56 16.24
N VAL A 241 -1.44 11.90 17.38
CA VAL A 241 -2.50 10.89 17.60
C VAL A 241 -3.91 11.44 17.41
N THR A 242 -4.07 12.77 17.46
CA THR A 242 -5.34 13.47 17.21
C THR A 242 -5.56 13.83 15.74
N SER A 243 -4.62 13.59 14.84
CA SER A 243 -4.76 13.90 13.41
C SER A 243 -5.72 12.91 12.72
N PRO A 244 -6.74 13.37 11.96
CA PRO A 244 -7.03 14.76 11.67
C PRO A 244 -7.69 15.48 12.86
N GLY A 245 -7.25 16.70 13.15
CA GLY A 245 -7.73 17.48 14.28
C GLY A 245 -7.33 18.96 14.22
N PRO A 246 -7.77 19.78 15.21
CA PRO A 246 -7.53 21.23 15.21
C PRO A 246 -6.04 21.62 15.24
N LEU A 247 -5.18 20.76 15.79
CA LEU A 247 -3.74 20.97 15.84
C LEU A 247 -3.15 21.05 14.42
N ASP A 248 -3.63 20.21 13.50
CA ASP A 248 -3.15 20.17 12.13
C ASP A 248 -3.42 21.49 11.40
N GLY A 249 -4.57 22.12 11.66
CA GLY A 249 -4.93 23.41 11.07
C GLY A 249 -4.02 24.54 11.54
N ILE A 250 -3.67 24.56 12.84
CA ILE A 250 -2.74 25.55 13.40
C ILE A 250 -1.34 25.32 12.82
N LEU A 251 -0.84 24.08 12.88
CA LEU A 251 0.49 23.75 12.34
C LEU A 251 0.60 24.09 10.85
N ARG A 252 -0.44 23.79 10.06
CA ARG A 252 -0.48 24.13 8.64
C ARG A 252 -0.44 25.65 8.44
N SER A 253 -1.26 26.40 9.17
CA SER A 253 -1.28 27.87 9.07
C SER A 253 0.07 28.50 9.42
N GLU A 254 0.67 28.07 10.52
CA GLU A 254 1.98 28.57 10.98
C GLU A 254 3.09 28.21 9.97
N LEU A 255 3.11 26.97 9.46
CA LEU A 255 4.07 26.55 8.44
C LEU A 255 3.88 27.33 7.13
N SER A 256 2.66 27.46 6.63
CA SER A 256 2.38 28.22 5.41
C SER A 256 2.79 29.68 5.54
N SER A 257 2.69 30.29 6.73
CA SER A 257 3.19 31.66 6.95
C SER A 257 4.71 31.81 6.79
N LYS A 258 5.44 30.70 6.91
CA LYS A 258 6.90 30.60 6.77
C LYS A 258 7.32 29.91 5.47
N GLU A 259 6.42 29.73 4.52
CA GLU A 259 6.67 28.99 3.29
C GLU A 259 7.89 29.49 2.51
N PHE A 260 8.05 30.81 2.44
CA PHE A 260 9.18 31.46 1.78
C PHE A 260 10.55 31.08 2.40
N MET A 261 10.60 30.63 3.66
CA MET A 261 11.85 30.22 4.33
C MET A 261 12.36 28.87 3.83
N TYR A 262 11.45 27.96 3.46
CA TYR A 262 11.79 26.60 3.02
C TYR A 262 11.46 26.34 1.55
N THR A 263 11.14 27.37 0.79
CA THR A 263 10.92 27.25 -0.66
C THR A 263 12.20 27.55 -1.40
N ARG A 264 12.65 26.60 -2.22
CA ARG A 264 13.80 26.74 -3.11
C ARG A 264 13.30 26.79 -4.55
N MET A 265 13.82 27.73 -5.34
CA MET A 265 13.50 27.85 -6.76
C MET A 265 14.64 27.32 -7.60
N GLU A 266 14.36 26.29 -8.40
CA GLU A 266 15.29 25.75 -9.39
C GLU A 266 14.91 26.24 -10.79
N ASN A 267 15.91 26.56 -11.60
CA ASN A 267 15.73 26.87 -13.01
C ASN A 267 16.39 25.77 -13.86
N LEU A 268 15.65 25.22 -14.81
CA LEU A 268 16.06 24.10 -15.63
C LEU A 268 15.67 24.34 -17.09
N LYS A 269 16.63 24.17 -18.00
CA LYS A 269 16.34 24.12 -19.44
C LYS A 269 16.06 22.68 -19.90
N ILE A 270 14.96 22.50 -20.61
CA ILE A 270 14.57 21.23 -21.24
C ILE A 270 14.52 21.39 -22.75
N PHE A 271 15.35 20.63 -23.46
CA PHE A 271 15.26 20.47 -24.91
C PHE A 271 14.24 19.37 -25.23
N THR A 272 13.32 19.66 -26.14
CA THR A 272 12.41 18.66 -26.70
C THR A 272 12.52 18.69 -28.22
N GLY A 273 12.82 17.54 -28.82
CA GLY A 273 12.89 17.37 -30.27
C GLY A 273 11.94 16.30 -30.77
N THR A 274 11.30 16.55 -31.92
CA THR A 274 10.52 15.54 -32.65
C THR A 274 10.99 15.39 -34.08
N TRP A 275 11.01 14.16 -34.61
CA TRP A 275 11.33 13.90 -36.01
C TRP A 275 10.66 12.63 -36.55
N ASN A 276 9.81 12.77 -37.58
CA ASN A 276 9.40 11.64 -38.40
C ASN A 276 10.56 11.28 -39.35
N VAL A 277 11.20 10.14 -39.12
CA VAL A 277 12.45 9.76 -39.81
C VAL A 277 12.19 8.99 -41.12
N GLY A 278 10.92 8.71 -41.45
CA GLY A 278 10.55 8.08 -42.72
C GLY A 278 11.24 6.74 -42.99
N GLN A 279 11.53 5.96 -41.95
CA GLN A 279 12.25 4.67 -41.96
C GLN A 279 13.72 4.74 -42.37
N GLU A 280 14.31 5.94 -42.39
CA GLU A 280 15.72 6.14 -42.72
C GLU A 280 16.60 6.32 -41.47
N LYS A 281 17.91 6.30 -41.67
CA LYS A 281 18.91 6.67 -40.67
C LYS A 281 19.36 8.11 -40.91
N ALA A 282 19.52 8.89 -39.85
CA ALA A 282 20.11 10.22 -39.97
C ALA A 282 21.59 10.18 -40.35
N SER A 283 22.01 11.16 -41.14
CA SER A 283 23.43 11.48 -41.32
C SER A 283 24.02 12.11 -40.06
N HIS A 284 25.35 12.07 -39.92
CA HIS A 284 26.03 12.71 -38.79
C HIS A 284 25.82 14.23 -38.79
N GLU A 285 25.88 14.86 -39.95
CA GLU A 285 25.68 16.31 -40.10
C GLU A 285 24.27 16.74 -39.69
N SER A 286 23.24 15.97 -40.07
CA SER A 286 21.85 16.22 -39.66
C SER A 286 21.67 16.16 -38.15
N LEU A 287 22.28 15.17 -37.48
CA LEU A 287 22.21 15.05 -36.01
C LEU A 287 22.93 16.21 -35.32
N ILE A 288 24.08 16.65 -35.85
CA ILE A 288 24.81 17.79 -35.31
C ILE A 288 24.05 19.10 -35.53
N SER A 289 23.40 19.30 -36.68
CA SER A 289 22.56 20.47 -36.91
C SER A 289 21.35 20.51 -35.96
N TRP A 290 20.71 19.36 -35.77
CA TRP A 290 19.52 19.26 -34.92
C TRP A 290 19.85 19.41 -33.43
N LEU A 291 20.85 18.68 -32.93
CA LEU A 291 21.16 18.54 -31.50
C LEU A 291 22.42 19.30 -31.06
N GLY A 292 23.44 19.40 -31.91
CA GLY A 292 24.85 19.71 -31.59
C GLY A 292 25.11 20.71 -30.45
N SER A 293 25.44 21.96 -30.77
CA SER A 293 25.73 22.98 -29.73
C SER A 293 24.47 23.49 -29.02
N VAL A 294 23.29 23.18 -29.53
CA VAL A 294 22.00 23.68 -29.03
C VAL A 294 21.64 23.09 -27.67
N VAL A 295 22.16 21.91 -27.33
CA VAL A 295 21.97 21.29 -26.00
C VAL A 295 23.05 21.68 -24.98
N SER A 296 23.96 22.59 -25.32
CA SER A 296 25.16 22.89 -24.51
C SER A 296 24.85 23.48 -23.12
N ASP A 297 23.72 24.16 -22.94
CA ASP A 297 23.24 24.73 -21.67
C ASP A 297 21.96 24.04 -21.16
N VAL A 298 21.56 22.93 -21.78
CA VAL A 298 20.34 22.18 -21.45
C VAL A 298 20.62 21.13 -20.36
N GLY A 299 19.69 21.01 -19.41
CA GLY A 299 19.75 20.00 -18.34
C GLY A 299 19.09 18.67 -18.71
N ILE A 300 17.95 18.70 -19.41
CA ILE A 300 17.23 17.50 -19.86
C ILE A 300 16.97 17.57 -21.36
N VAL A 301 17.26 16.48 -22.08
CA VAL A 301 17.01 16.32 -23.51
C VAL A 301 15.98 15.22 -23.72
N ILE A 302 14.90 15.53 -24.43
CA ILE A 302 13.83 14.63 -24.81
C ILE A 302 13.80 14.54 -26.33
N VAL A 303 13.83 13.32 -26.86
CA VAL A 303 13.73 13.08 -28.30
C VAL A 303 12.60 12.09 -28.58
N GLY A 304 11.65 12.49 -29.43
CA GLY A 304 10.60 11.64 -29.97
C GLY A 304 10.79 11.40 -31.46
N LEU A 305 10.86 10.14 -31.89
CA LEU A 305 10.93 9.78 -33.30
C LEU A 305 9.66 9.05 -33.75
N GLN A 306 9.28 9.23 -35.00
CA GLN A 306 8.19 8.50 -35.66
C GLN A 306 8.68 7.83 -36.94
N GLU A 307 8.00 6.77 -37.34
CA GLU A 307 8.39 5.92 -38.49
C GLU A 307 9.81 5.37 -38.40
N VAL A 308 10.29 5.06 -37.19
CA VAL A 308 11.60 4.40 -37.01
C VAL A 308 11.62 3.07 -37.76
N GLU A 309 10.57 2.26 -37.64
CA GLU A 309 10.41 0.99 -38.35
C GLU A 309 8.93 0.73 -38.65
N MET A 310 8.56 0.62 -39.94
CA MET A 310 7.16 0.42 -40.38
C MET A 310 6.97 -0.85 -41.23
N GLY A 311 7.97 -1.74 -41.26
CA GLY A 311 7.89 -3.00 -42.01
C GLY A 311 6.74 -3.88 -41.53
N ALA A 312 5.94 -4.42 -42.46
CA ALA A 312 4.73 -5.19 -42.15
C ALA A 312 4.98 -6.37 -41.20
N GLY A 313 6.12 -7.05 -41.34
CA GLY A 313 6.53 -8.14 -40.45
C GLY A 313 6.81 -7.66 -39.01
N PHE A 314 7.46 -6.51 -38.84
CA PHE A 314 7.73 -5.93 -37.53
C PHE A 314 6.47 -5.41 -36.85
N LEU A 315 5.56 -4.78 -37.60
CA LEU A 315 4.26 -4.35 -37.07
C LEU A 315 3.42 -5.53 -36.57
N ALA A 316 3.41 -6.64 -37.32
CA ALA A 316 2.73 -7.86 -36.92
C ALA A 316 3.36 -8.48 -35.66
N MET A 317 4.69 -8.55 -35.57
CA MET A 317 5.39 -9.04 -34.38
C MET A 317 5.15 -8.15 -33.15
N SER A 318 5.16 -6.83 -33.32
CA SER A 318 4.91 -5.87 -32.24
C SER A 318 3.48 -5.97 -31.70
N ALA A 319 2.50 -6.27 -32.55
CA ALA A 319 1.12 -6.52 -32.14
C ALA A 319 0.94 -7.88 -31.44
N ALA A 320 1.75 -8.89 -31.80
CA ALA A 320 1.65 -10.24 -31.27
C ALA A 320 2.48 -10.48 -30.00
N LYS A 321 3.57 -9.72 -29.79
CA LYS A 321 4.53 -9.92 -28.71
C LYS A 321 4.72 -8.60 -27.94
N GLU A 322 3.99 -8.46 -26.84
CA GLU A 322 4.03 -7.29 -25.94
C GLU A 322 5.45 -6.93 -25.47
N THR A 323 6.34 -7.94 -25.35
CA THR A 323 7.74 -7.76 -24.95
C THR A 323 8.62 -7.04 -26.00
N VAL A 324 8.25 -7.03 -27.29
CA VAL A 324 8.98 -6.24 -28.32
C VAL A 324 8.77 -4.74 -28.11
N GLY A 325 7.63 -4.33 -27.53
CA GLY A 325 7.43 -2.95 -27.08
C GLY A 325 8.29 -2.59 -25.86
N LEU A 326 8.74 -3.58 -25.08
CA LEU A 326 9.58 -3.39 -23.89
C LEU A 326 11.08 -3.32 -24.22
N GLU A 327 11.59 -4.15 -25.13
CA GLU A 327 13.03 -4.19 -25.48
C GLU A 327 13.41 -3.28 -26.67
N GLY A 328 12.42 -2.88 -27.48
CA GLY A 328 12.63 -2.08 -28.68
C GLY A 328 13.21 -2.87 -29.86
N SER A 329 13.37 -2.19 -30.99
CA SER A 329 13.96 -2.73 -32.23
C SER A 329 15.47 -2.48 -32.29
N SER A 330 16.19 -3.23 -33.11
CA SER A 330 17.62 -2.97 -33.38
C SER A 330 17.86 -1.58 -34.00
N LEU A 331 16.94 -1.12 -34.85
CA LEU A 331 17.00 0.22 -35.43
C LEU A 331 16.70 1.30 -34.39
N GLY A 332 15.74 1.07 -33.49
CA GLY A 332 15.47 1.94 -32.35
C GLY A 332 16.67 2.06 -31.41
N GLN A 333 17.34 0.95 -31.08
CA GLN A 333 18.57 0.96 -30.30
C GLN A 333 19.70 1.73 -31.02
N TRP A 334 19.85 1.53 -32.33
CA TRP A 334 20.81 2.31 -33.13
C TRP A 334 20.55 3.82 -33.03
N TRP A 335 19.28 4.25 -33.08
CA TRP A 335 18.89 5.64 -32.90
C TRP A 335 19.22 6.17 -31.52
N LEU A 336 18.89 5.43 -30.45
CA LEU A 336 19.24 5.82 -29.08
C LEU A 336 20.76 5.95 -28.91
N ASP A 337 21.55 5.05 -29.48
CA ASP A 337 23.00 5.05 -29.33
C ASP A 337 23.69 6.15 -30.17
N VAL A 338 23.18 6.47 -31.36
CA VAL A 338 23.74 7.55 -32.18
C VAL A 338 23.38 8.94 -31.61
N ILE A 339 22.17 9.10 -31.09
CA ILE A 339 21.77 10.32 -30.37
C ILE A 339 22.59 10.45 -29.09
N GLY A 340 22.68 9.38 -28.29
CA GLY A 340 23.49 9.34 -27.06
C GLY A 340 24.95 9.74 -27.32
N ARG A 341 25.59 9.19 -28.36
CA ARG A 341 26.94 9.59 -28.76
C ARG A 341 27.03 11.05 -29.17
N THR A 342 26.05 11.58 -29.91
CA THR A 342 26.00 12.99 -30.32
C THR A 342 25.89 13.92 -29.10
N LEU A 343 25.17 13.50 -28.07
CA LEU A 343 25.04 14.23 -26.80
C LEU A 343 26.25 14.05 -25.85
N GLY A 344 27.20 13.16 -26.17
CA GLY A 344 28.29 12.81 -25.26
C GLY A 344 27.83 11.99 -24.05
N GLU A 345 26.99 10.98 -24.28
CA GLU A 345 26.52 10.04 -23.27
C GLU A 345 27.69 9.36 -22.53
N GLY A 346 27.60 9.28 -21.20
CA GLY A 346 28.65 8.78 -20.32
C GLY A 346 29.65 9.84 -19.87
N LEU A 347 29.70 11.00 -20.55
CA LEU A 347 30.53 12.15 -20.16
C LEU A 347 29.65 13.30 -19.65
N THR A 348 28.81 13.85 -20.53
CA THR A 348 27.99 15.05 -20.26
C THR A 348 26.57 14.69 -19.86
N PHE A 349 25.99 13.69 -20.55
CA PHE A 349 24.62 13.23 -20.35
C PHE A 349 24.58 11.76 -19.97
N GLN A 350 23.49 11.34 -19.35
CA GLN A 350 23.16 9.95 -19.07
C GLN A 350 21.76 9.66 -19.61
N ARG A 351 21.60 8.55 -20.34
CA ARG A 351 20.28 8.07 -20.77
C ARG A 351 19.54 7.53 -19.56
N VAL A 352 18.40 8.13 -19.21
CA VAL A 352 17.62 7.76 -18.01
C VAL A 352 16.39 6.92 -18.32
N GLY A 353 15.86 7.00 -19.55
CA GLY A 353 14.67 6.26 -19.95
C GLY A 353 14.47 6.26 -21.45
N SER A 354 13.83 5.21 -21.95
CA SER A 354 13.38 5.14 -23.34
C SER A 354 12.18 4.21 -23.47
N ARG A 355 11.38 4.39 -24.52
CA ARG A 355 10.24 3.53 -24.82
C ARG A 355 10.00 3.48 -26.33
N GLN A 356 9.73 2.28 -26.84
CA GLN A 356 9.38 2.06 -28.24
C GLN A 356 8.01 1.37 -28.36
N LEU A 357 7.20 1.80 -29.34
CA LEU A 357 5.99 1.12 -29.77
C LEU A 357 5.99 1.11 -31.30
N ALA A 358 6.32 -0.04 -31.88
CA ALA A 358 6.50 -0.16 -33.33
C ALA A 358 7.40 0.97 -33.88
N GLY A 359 6.86 1.85 -34.75
CA GLY A 359 7.61 2.96 -35.34
C GLY A 359 7.76 4.21 -34.45
N LEU A 360 7.16 4.24 -33.25
CA LEU A 360 7.31 5.35 -32.29
C LEU A 360 8.44 5.07 -31.30
N LEU A 361 9.35 6.01 -31.10
CA LEU A 361 10.42 5.93 -30.11
C LEU A 361 10.47 7.21 -29.29
N ILE A 362 10.65 7.12 -27.98
CA ILE A 362 10.99 8.27 -27.13
C ILE A 362 12.22 7.92 -26.29
N GLY A 363 13.12 8.89 -26.11
CA GLY A 363 14.30 8.78 -25.25
C GLY A 363 14.53 10.04 -24.45
N THR A 364 15.02 9.87 -23.22
CA THR A 364 15.38 10.97 -22.31
C THR A 364 16.84 10.84 -21.86
N TRP A 365 17.57 11.95 -21.98
CA TRP A 365 18.93 12.10 -21.48
C TRP A 365 18.98 13.25 -20.48
N VAL A 366 19.72 13.05 -19.40
CA VAL A 366 19.84 14.00 -18.30
C VAL A 366 21.30 14.34 -18.08
N ARG A 367 21.62 15.63 -17.95
CA ARG A 367 22.98 16.09 -17.70
C ARG A 367 23.49 15.57 -16.34
N SER A 368 24.76 15.19 -16.29
CA SER A 368 25.38 14.57 -15.11
C SER A 368 25.23 15.37 -13.81
N ASN A 369 25.20 16.71 -13.87
CA ASN A 369 25.09 17.58 -12.69
C ASN A 369 23.69 17.58 -12.03
N ILE A 370 22.61 17.36 -12.79
CA ILE A 370 21.25 17.31 -12.25
C ILE A 370 20.74 15.88 -12.08
N ARG A 371 21.46 14.87 -12.57
CA ARG A 371 21.08 13.46 -12.55
C ARG A 371 20.63 12.96 -11.17
N ALA A 372 21.25 13.42 -10.09
CA ALA A 372 20.90 13.02 -8.73
C ALA A 372 19.49 13.45 -8.31
N HIS A 373 18.94 14.48 -8.97
CA HIS A 373 17.60 15.02 -8.72
C HIS A 373 16.54 14.47 -9.68
N VAL A 374 16.91 13.52 -10.56
CA VAL A 374 16.01 12.86 -11.50
C VAL A 374 15.86 11.39 -11.14
N GLY A 375 14.62 10.94 -10.93
CA GLY A 375 14.29 9.58 -10.50
C GLY A 375 12.90 9.15 -10.98
N ASP A 376 12.42 8.01 -10.46
CA ASP A 376 11.09 7.45 -10.73
C ASP A 376 10.70 7.49 -12.21
N VAL A 377 11.59 6.92 -13.02
CA VAL A 377 11.40 6.80 -14.45
C VAL A 377 10.46 5.63 -14.73
N ASP A 378 9.32 5.94 -15.32
CA ASP A 378 8.34 4.98 -15.80
C ASP A 378 8.00 5.25 -17.27
N ALA A 379 7.54 4.22 -17.97
CA ALA A 379 7.32 4.27 -19.40
C ALA A 379 5.98 3.63 -19.77
N ALA A 380 5.26 4.26 -20.72
CA ALA A 380 3.94 3.83 -21.15
C ALA A 380 3.82 3.84 -22.68
N ALA A 381 2.86 3.09 -23.22
CA ALA A 381 2.56 3.09 -24.65
C ALA A 381 1.07 2.87 -24.90
N VAL A 382 0.50 3.58 -25.88
CA VAL A 382 -0.91 3.49 -26.27
C VAL A 382 -1.02 3.32 -27.78
N PRO A 383 -1.32 2.10 -28.30
CA PRO A 383 -1.46 1.87 -29.74
C PRO A 383 -2.79 2.40 -30.27
N CYS A 384 -2.79 3.22 -31.32
CA CYS A 384 -3.98 3.78 -31.98
C CYS A 384 -4.16 3.32 -33.44
N GLY A 385 -3.32 2.40 -33.92
CA GLY A 385 -3.38 1.88 -35.27
C GLY A 385 -4.62 1.01 -35.56
N PHE A 386 -4.53 0.22 -36.62
CA PHE A 386 -5.64 -0.62 -37.08
C PHE A 386 -6.23 -1.48 -35.94
N GLY A 387 -7.56 -1.49 -35.83
CA GLY A 387 -8.27 -2.22 -34.77
C GLY A 387 -7.94 -1.78 -33.34
N ARG A 388 -7.34 -0.58 -33.13
CA ARG A 388 -6.87 -0.09 -31.83
C ARG A 388 -5.77 -0.94 -31.17
N ALA A 389 -5.18 -1.87 -31.92
CA ALA A 389 -4.23 -2.86 -31.41
C ALA A 389 -2.83 -2.77 -32.06
N ILE A 390 -2.71 -2.16 -33.24
CA ILE A 390 -1.42 -2.04 -33.94
C ILE A 390 -0.71 -0.74 -33.54
N GLY A 391 0.59 -0.82 -33.24
CA GLY A 391 1.42 0.30 -32.79
C GLY A 391 1.90 1.27 -33.86
N ASN A 392 1.50 1.14 -35.13
CA ASN A 392 1.98 2.00 -36.22
C ASN A 392 1.49 3.46 -36.12
N LYS A 393 0.49 3.69 -35.26
CA LYS A 393 -0.03 4.98 -34.82
C LYS A 393 -0.30 4.87 -33.32
N GLY A 394 -0.29 5.98 -32.60
CA GLY A 394 -0.49 6.01 -31.16
C GLY A 394 0.51 6.91 -30.45
N ALA A 395 0.91 6.52 -29.25
CA ALA A 395 1.86 7.27 -28.44
C ALA A 395 2.77 6.37 -27.59
N VAL A 396 3.96 6.88 -27.30
CA VAL A 396 4.85 6.39 -26.25
C VAL A 396 5.13 7.52 -25.28
N GLY A 397 5.18 7.23 -23.99
CA GLY A 397 5.37 8.23 -22.95
C GLY A 397 6.46 7.85 -21.97
N LEU A 398 7.09 8.87 -21.39
CA LEU A 398 7.98 8.76 -20.24
C LEU A 398 7.46 9.68 -19.12
N ARG A 399 7.39 9.13 -17.91
CA ARG A 399 7.13 9.84 -16.67
C ARG A 399 8.42 9.83 -15.86
N ILE A 400 8.85 11.00 -15.38
CA ILE A 400 10.03 11.13 -14.51
C ILE A 400 9.71 12.07 -13.36
N ARG A 401 10.38 11.89 -12.22
CA ARG A 401 10.38 12.87 -11.13
C ARG A 401 11.64 13.72 -11.20
N VAL A 402 11.49 15.04 -11.19
CA VAL A 402 12.58 16.02 -11.22
C VAL A 402 12.37 17.02 -10.08
N PHE A 403 13.31 17.10 -9.12
CA PHE A 403 13.17 17.93 -7.91
C PHE A 403 11.81 17.76 -7.21
N ASP A 404 11.40 16.52 -7.03
CA ASP A 404 10.11 16.12 -6.45
C ASP A 404 8.84 16.46 -7.25
N ARG A 405 8.98 16.98 -8.47
CA ARG A 405 7.86 17.26 -9.39
C ARG A 405 7.73 16.23 -10.49
N VAL A 406 6.50 15.91 -10.87
CA VAL A 406 6.18 14.89 -11.87
C VAL A 406 6.13 15.53 -13.26
N LEU A 407 7.05 15.12 -14.12
CA LEU A 407 7.16 15.55 -15.52
C LEU A 407 6.81 14.39 -16.45
N CYS A 408 5.91 14.62 -17.40
CA CYS A 408 5.49 13.65 -18.39
C CYS A 408 5.80 14.13 -19.82
N PHE A 409 6.37 13.25 -20.63
CA PHE A 409 6.69 13.51 -22.04
C PHE A 409 6.02 12.46 -22.90
N VAL A 410 5.27 12.89 -23.92
CA VAL A 410 4.45 11.99 -24.74
C VAL A 410 4.76 12.24 -26.22
N ASN A 411 5.40 11.25 -26.86
CA ASN A 411 5.63 11.26 -28.29
C ASN A 411 4.45 10.58 -29.01
N CYS A 412 3.82 11.26 -29.97
CA CYS A 412 2.68 10.74 -30.73
C CYS A 412 2.93 10.63 -32.23
N HIS A 413 2.15 9.74 -32.85
CA HIS A 413 2.01 9.61 -34.29
C HIS A 413 0.54 9.32 -34.58
N PHE A 414 -0.23 10.34 -34.96
CA PHE A 414 -1.68 10.24 -35.15
C PHE A 414 -2.10 9.93 -36.59
N ALA A 415 -3.37 9.62 -36.78
CA ALA A 415 -3.95 9.27 -38.07
C ALA A 415 -3.58 10.27 -39.20
N ALA A 416 -3.03 9.72 -40.28
CA ALA A 416 -2.66 10.46 -41.48
C ALA A 416 -3.86 10.78 -42.38
N HIS A 417 -3.61 11.58 -43.43
CA HIS A 417 -4.56 12.09 -44.43
C HIS A 417 -5.34 13.34 -44.01
N LEU A 418 -5.63 14.19 -45.00
CA LEU A 418 -6.29 15.50 -44.83
C LEU A 418 -7.63 15.37 -44.08
N GLU A 419 -8.48 14.46 -44.52
CA GLU A 419 -9.86 14.27 -44.01
C GLU A 419 -9.96 13.63 -42.63
N ALA A 420 -8.87 13.09 -42.08
CA ALA A 420 -8.91 12.26 -40.87
C ALA A 420 -8.88 13.05 -39.55
N VAL A 421 -9.38 14.29 -39.52
CA VAL A 421 -9.35 15.19 -38.34
C VAL A 421 -10.00 14.54 -37.13
N ASN A 422 -11.25 14.08 -37.27
CA ASN A 422 -11.98 13.40 -36.19
C ASN A 422 -11.24 12.17 -35.64
N ARG A 423 -10.47 11.48 -36.50
CA ARG A 423 -9.67 10.33 -36.09
C ARG A 423 -8.45 10.76 -35.28
N ARG A 424 -7.77 11.85 -35.65
CA ARG A 424 -6.68 12.44 -34.85
C ARG A 424 -7.18 12.91 -33.48
N ASN A 425 -8.35 13.54 -33.44
CA ASN A 425 -8.98 13.94 -32.18
C ASN A 425 -9.27 12.72 -31.28
N ALA A 426 -9.79 11.64 -31.87
CA ALA A 426 -10.05 10.40 -31.16
C ALA A 426 -8.77 9.67 -30.72
N ASP A 427 -7.68 9.76 -31.49
CA ASP A 427 -6.37 9.23 -31.11
C ASP A 427 -5.83 10.01 -29.89
N PHE A 428 -5.92 11.35 -29.90
CA PHE A 428 -5.57 12.19 -28.75
C PHE A 428 -6.38 11.84 -27.50
N ASP A 429 -7.71 11.82 -27.59
CA ASP A 429 -8.59 11.53 -26.45
C ASP A 429 -8.27 10.17 -25.82
N ARG A 430 -8.03 9.17 -26.66
CA ARG A 430 -7.60 7.85 -26.18
C ARG A 430 -6.27 7.91 -25.47
N VAL A 431 -5.25 8.52 -26.08
CA VAL A 431 -3.90 8.63 -25.47
C VAL A 431 -4.00 9.33 -24.13
N TYR A 432 -4.72 10.45 -24.07
CA TYR A 432 -4.87 11.23 -22.85
C TYR A 432 -5.55 10.45 -21.72
N ARG A 433 -6.62 9.70 -22.03
CA ARG A 433 -7.40 8.94 -21.04
C ARG A 433 -6.78 7.61 -20.62
N THR A 434 -6.03 6.95 -21.50
CA THR A 434 -5.63 5.55 -21.31
C THR A 434 -4.13 5.35 -21.06
N MET A 435 -3.30 6.39 -21.22
CA MET A 435 -1.89 6.29 -20.87
C MET A 435 -1.72 6.13 -19.35
N CYS A 436 -1.08 5.04 -18.95
CA CYS A 436 -0.83 4.68 -17.56
C CYS A 436 0.64 4.24 -17.39
N PHE A 437 1.34 4.80 -16.40
CA PHE A 437 2.77 4.56 -16.15
C PHE A 437 3.02 3.53 -15.06
N GLN A 438 1.97 2.86 -14.56
CA GLN A 438 2.12 1.80 -13.58
C GLN A 438 3.03 0.69 -14.11
N ARG A 439 4.04 0.34 -13.31
CA ARG A 439 4.80 -0.89 -13.53
C ARG A 439 3.82 -2.05 -13.39
N PRO A 440 3.76 -3.01 -14.33
CA PRO A 440 3.34 -4.34 -13.94
C PRO A 440 4.34 -4.78 -12.87
N SER A 441 3.94 -4.70 -11.61
CA SER A 441 4.69 -5.30 -10.52
C SER A 441 4.77 -6.79 -10.84
N ASN A 442 5.91 -7.23 -11.37
CA ASN A 442 6.32 -8.62 -11.27
C ASN A 442 6.42 -8.91 -9.77
N PRO A 443 5.57 -9.77 -9.19
CA PRO A 443 5.66 -10.10 -7.78
C PRO A 443 6.69 -11.23 -7.62
N PHE A 444 7.94 -11.06 -8.07
CA PHE A 444 8.99 -12.05 -7.83
C PHE A 444 10.37 -11.39 -7.74
N GLY A 445 10.85 -11.23 -6.51
CA GLY A 445 12.28 -11.15 -6.21
C GLY A 445 12.86 -12.55 -6.06
N THR A 446 13.85 -12.85 -6.91
CA THR A 446 14.94 -13.84 -6.77
C THR A 446 14.61 -15.32 -6.57
N ALA A 447 14.69 -16.11 -7.64
CA ALA A 447 15.55 -17.30 -7.75
C ALA A 447 15.71 -17.74 -9.22
N ALA A 448 16.82 -18.41 -9.51
CA ALA A 448 17.42 -18.65 -10.81
C ALA A 448 16.65 -19.54 -11.81
N ALA A 449 16.94 -19.31 -13.10
CA ALA A 449 16.99 -20.23 -14.23
C ALA A 449 15.76 -21.10 -14.60
N CYS A 450 15.40 -20.96 -15.89
CA CYS A 450 14.82 -21.96 -16.82
C CYS A 450 13.47 -21.58 -17.47
N SER A 451 13.61 -21.30 -18.78
CA SER A 451 12.72 -21.37 -19.93
C SER A 451 11.45 -22.24 -19.84
N SER A 452 10.28 -21.66 -20.15
CA SER A 452 9.50 -21.88 -21.40
C SER A 452 8.03 -21.41 -21.27
N PRO A 453 7.36 -20.98 -22.36
CA PRO A 453 6.08 -20.26 -22.32
C PRO A 453 4.87 -21.15 -22.62
N THR A 454 3.72 -20.87 -21.98
CA THR A 454 2.41 -21.25 -22.53
C THR A 454 1.40 -20.12 -22.36
N ALA A 455 0.79 -19.75 -23.48
CA ALA A 455 -0.15 -18.65 -23.65
C ALA A 455 -1.56 -18.99 -23.17
N GLN A 456 -2.28 -18.02 -22.60
CA GLN A 456 -3.74 -17.98 -22.58
C GLN A 456 -4.27 -16.55 -22.80
N THR A 457 -4.52 -16.29 -24.09
CA THR A 457 -5.72 -15.65 -24.67
C THR A 457 -6.65 -14.80 -23.79
N ILE A 458 -6.70 -13.50 -24.13
CA ILE A 458 -7.72 -12.51 -23.77
C ILE A 458 -9.10 -12.93 -24.33
N ARG A 459 -10.14 -12.93 -23.50
CA ARG A 459 -11.54 -12.79 -23.92
C ARG A 459 -12.07 -11.42 -23.48
N SER A 460 -12.79 -10.80 -24.40
CA SER A 460 -13.34 -9.43 -24.46
C SER A 460 -14.12 -8.94 -23.21
N PRO A 461 -14.28 -7.61 -23.06
CA PRO A 461 -14.93 -6.99 -21.92
C PRO A 461 -16.45 -6.95 -22.11
N ASN A 462 -17.21 -7.51 -21.17
CA ASN A 462 -18.61 -7.16 -20.93
C ASN A 462 -19.04 -7.68 -19.56
N ALA A 463 -18.84 -6.87 -18.52
CA ALA A 463 -19.67 -6.75 -17.32
C ALA A 463 -18.96 -5.82 -16.30
N PHE A 464 -19.05 -4.51 -16.51
CA PHE A 464 -18.92 -3.53 -15.43
C PHE A 464 -20.17 -2.65 -15.46
N VAL A 465 -21.22 -3.14 -14.82
CA VAL A 465 -22.34 -2.31 -14.38
C VAL A 465 -22.19 -2.20 -12.87
N GLY A 466 -21.86 -0.99 -12.40
CA GLY A 466 -21.90 -0.64 -10.97
C GLY A 466 -20.59 -0.11 -10.39
N SER A 467 -20.20 1.12 -10.74
CA SER A 467 -19.49 2.11 -9.90
C SER A 467 -18.83 3.15 -10.81
N SER A 468 -19.57 4.19 -11.18
CA SER A 468 -19.06 5.34 -11.93
C SER A 468 -18.24 6.26 -11.03
N VAL A 469 -17.01 5.88 -10.73
CA VAL A 469 -15.96 6.85 -10.38
C VAL A 469 -15.17 7.02 -11.67
N GLU A 470 -15.40 8.11 -12.40
CA GLU A 470 -14.53 8.51 -13.51
C GLU A 470 -13.12 8.67 -12.93
N MET A 471 -12.24 7.71 -13.22
CA MET A 471 -10.86 7.78 -12.78
C MET A 471 -10.18 8.91 -13.55
N THR A 472 -9.64 9.90 -12.81
CA THR A 472 -8.89 11.01 -13.40
C THR A 472 -7.71 10.45 -14.19
N PRO A 473 -7.47 10.88 -15.45
CA PRO A 473 -6.35 10.37 -16.24
C PRO A 473 -5.02 10.68 -15.57
N GLU A 474 -4.06 9.73 -15.54
CA GLU A 474 -2.77 9.91 -14.85
C GLU A 474 -1.97 11.11 -15.39
N LEU A 475 -2.08 11.40 -16.68
CA LEU A 475 -1.47 12.58 -17.32
C LEU A 475 -2.01 13.92 -16.79
N SER A 476 -3.19 13.93 -16.18
CA SER A 476 -3.77 15.14 -15.57
C SER A 476 -3.10 15.51 -14.24
N GLU A 477 -2.46 14.55 -13.57
CA GLU A 477 -1.78 14.75 -12.27
C GLU A 477 -0.34 15.26 -12.41
N ALA A 478 0.22 15.27 -13.62
CA ALA A 478 1.57 15.75 -13.86
C ALA A 478 1.69 17.28 -13.63
N ASP A 479 2.80 17.71 -13.03
CA ASP A 479 3.09 19.14 -12.83
C ASP A 479 3.46 19.83 -14.16
N LEU A 480 4.13 19.09 -15.05
CA LEU A 480 4.41 19.49 -16.43
C LEU A 480 4.20 18.30 -17.37
N ILE A 481 3.47 18.54 -18.46
CA ILE A 481 3.28 17.58 -19.55
C ILE A 481 3.70 18.23 -20.87
N ILE A 482 4.48 17.50 -21.66
CA ILE A 482 4.89 17.92 -23.00
C ILE A 482 4.47 16.83 -24.00
N PHE A 483 3.60 17.22 -24.93
CA PHE A 483 3.26 16.42 -26.10
C PHE A 483 4.14 16.84 -27.27
N LEU A 484 4.74 15.87 -27.94
CA LEU A 484 5.53 16.09 -29.14
C LEU A 484 5.20 15.02 -30.17
N GLY A 485 5.45 15.26 -31.45
CA GLY A 485 5.32 14.21 -32.46
C GLY A 485 4.81 14.67 -33.80
N ASP A 486 4.55 13.68 -34.66
CA ASP A 486 3.81 13.85 -35.90
C ASP A 486 2.31 13.70 -35.61
N PHE A 487 1.66 14.81 -35.27
CA PHE A 487 0.21 14.83 -35.03
C PHE A 487 -0.59 14.78 -36.34
N ASN A 488 0.05 14.92 -37.50
CA ASN A 488 -0.55 14.75 -38.82
C ASN A 488 -1.72 15.69 -39.17
N TYR A 489 -1.95 16.77 -38.41
CA TYR A 489 -2.89 17.83 -38.79
C TYR A 489 -2.36 18.58 -40.01
N ARG A 490 -3.29 19.01 -40.88
CA ARG A 490 -3.00 19.57 -42.21
C ARG A 490 -3.59 20.96 -42.38
N LEU A 491 -3.33 21.57 -43.54
CA LEU A 491 -3.96 22.82 -43.95
C LEU A 491 -5.31 22.54 -44.62
N ASN A 492 -6.38 23.16 -44.12
CA ASN A 492 -7.73 22.98 -44.64
C ASN A 492 -8.06 24.02 -45.72
N GLY A 493 -8.58 23.55 -46.86
CA GLY A 493 -9.04 24.42 -47.95
C GLY A 493 -7.92 25.26 -48.60
N VAL A 494 -6.71 24.72 -48.66
CA VAL A 494 -5.54 25.32 -49.34
C VAL A 494 -5.03 24.34 -50.38
N SER A 495 -4.88 24.79 -51.62
CA SER A 495 -4.29 23.97 -52.69
C SER A 495 -2.76 23.92 -52.57
N TYR A 496 -2.14 22.98 -53.30
CA TYR A 496 -0.68 22.84 -53.30
C TYR A 496 0.03 24.11 -53.77
N ASP A 497 -0.45 24.69 -54.87
CA ASP A 497 0.17 25.87 -55.49
C ASP A 497 0.00 27.11 -54.59
N GLU A 498 -1.19 27.34 -54.01
CA GLU A 498 -1.40 28.42 -53.03
C GLU A 498 -0.48 28.30 -51.81
N ALA A 499 -0.38 27.09 -51.23
CA ALA A 499 0.51 26.86 -50.10
C ALA A 499 1.97 27.15 -50.46
N ARG A 500 2.40 26.75 -51.66
CA ARG A 500 3.76 27.01 -52.16
C ARG A 500 4.03 28.50 -52.32
N ASP A 501 3.09 29.23 -52.89
CA ASP A 501 3.19 30.68 -53.08
C ASP A 501 3.33 31.40 -51.75
N PHE A 502 2.45 31.14 -50.78
CA PHE A 502 2.51 31.75 -49.45
C PHE A 502 3.79 31.39 -48.69
N ILE A 503 4.28 30.15 -48.81
CA ILE A 503 5.56 29.76 -48.19
C ILE A 503 6.73 30.53 -48.84
N SER A 504 6.73 30.68 -50.16
CA SER A 504 7.79 31.41 -50.88
C SER A 504 7.86 32.89 -50.47
N GLN A 505 6.70 33.48 -50.17
CA GLN A 505 6.55 34.86 -49.69
C GLN A 505 6.79 35.00 -48.18
N ARG A 506 7.02 33.87 -47.47
CA ARG A 506 7.11 33.80 -46.00
C ARG A 506 5.85 34.31 -45.28
N CYS A 507 4.71 34.26 -45.94
CA CYS A 507 3.40 34.66 -45.40
C CYS A 507 2.75 33.50 -44.65
N PHE A 508 3.31 33.12 -43.50
CA PHE A 508 2.82 31.97 -42.74
C PHE A 508 1.51 32.23 -41.99
N ASP A 509 1.17 33.49 -41.69
CA ASP A 509 -0.01 33.84 -40.90
C ASP A 509 -1.30 33.35 -41.55
N TRP A 510 -1.44 33.54 -42.86
CA TRP A 510 -2.61 33.06 -43.62
C TRP A 510 -2.73 31.53 -43.60
N LEU A 511 -1.60 30.83 -43.71
CA LEU A 511 -1.58 29.36 -43.62
C LEU A 511 -1.93 28.87 -42.20
N LYS A 512 -1.50 29.59 -41.16
CA LYS A 512 -1.80 29.24 -39.76
C LYS A 512 -3.29 29.34 -39.43
N GLU A 513 -4.03 30.24 -40.06
CA GLU A 513 -5.51 30.32 -39.92
C GLU A 513 -6.22 29.09 -40.50
N ARG A 514 -5.55 28.35 -41.38
CA ARG A 514 -6.06 27.11 -41.99
C ARG A 514 -5.48 25.85 -41.37
N ASP A 515 -4.66 25.98 -40.33
CA ASP A 515 -4.10 24.84 -39.60
C ASP A 515 -5.19 24.11 -38.81
N GLN A 516 -5.43 22.84 -39.14
CA GLN A 516 -6.47 22.05 -38.48
C GLN A 516 -6.21 21.91 -36.97
N LEU A 517 -4.96 21.72 -36.52
CA LEU A 517 -4.69 21.55 -35.08
C LEU A 517 -5.11 22.79 -34.30
N ARG A 518 -4.74 23.97 -34.80
CA ARG A 518 -5.12 25.24 -34.19
C ARG A 518 -6.63 25.39 -34.09
N SER A 519 -7.36 25.14 -35.18
CA SER A 519 -8.84 25.20 -35.19
C SER A 519 -9.46 24.24 -34.17
N GLU A 520 -8.94 23.02 -34.06
CA GLU A 520 -9.46 22.01 -33.13
C GLU A 520 -9.14 22.33 -31.66
N MET A 521 -7.98 22.93 -31.39
CA MET A 521 -7.62 23.43 -30.05
C MET A 521 -8.46 24.63 -29.63
N GLU A 522 -8.66 25.62 -30.52
CA GLU A 522 -9.50 26.79 -30.28
C GLU A 522 -10.97 26.39 -30.03
N SER A 523 -11.43 25.34 -30.71
CA SER A 523 -12.76 24.75 -30.49
C SER A 523 -12.87 23.90 -29.21
N GLY A 524 -11.76 23.66 -28.52
CA GLY A 524 -11.70 22.84 -27.31
C GLY A 524 -11.89 21.35 -27.54
N ASN A 525 -11.65 20.85 -28.77
CA ASN A 525 -11.82 19.43 -29.11
C ASN A 525 -10.61 18.57 -28.72
N VAL A 526 -9.42 19.17 -28.68
CA VAL A 526 -8.15 18.48 -28.38
C VAL A 526 -7.22 19.36 -27.55
N PHE A 527 -6.29 18.72 -26.83
CA PHE A 527 -5.21 19.37 -26.08
C PHE A 527 -5.68 20.50 -25.14
N GLN A 528 -6.80 20.29 -24.45
CA GLN A 528 -7.40 21.28 -23.55
C GLN A 528 -6.40 21.71 -22.47
N GLY A 529 -6.25 23.03 -22.29
CA GLY A 529 -5.32 23.62 -21.32
C GLY A 529 -3.84 23.56 -21.73
N MET A 530 -3.51 23.01 -22.90
CA MET A 530 -2.15 23.04 -23.43
C MET A 530 -1.89 24.28 -24.28
N ARG A 531 -0.61 24.62 -24.42
CA ARG A 531 -0.11 25.76 -25.16
C ARG A 531 0.94 25.34 -26.16
N GLU A 532 1.05 26.10 -27.24
CA GLU A 532 2.08 25.96 -28.27
C GLU A 532 2.76 27.32 -28.47
N ALA A 533 4.06 27.31 -28.75
CA ALA A 533 4.75 28.53 -29.14
C ALA A 533 4.29 29.01 -30.52
N VAL A 534 4.48 30.31 -30.77
CA VAL A 534 4.19 30.89 -32.08
C VAL A 534 5.09 30.25 -33.13
N ILE A 535 4.48 29.62 -34.13
CA ILE A 535 5.20 29.04 -35.26
C ILE A 535 5.70 30.16 -36.18
N THR A 536 7.02 30.22 -36.34
CA THR A 536 7.75 31.18 -37.19
C THR A 536 8.54 30.50 -38.32
N PHE A 537 8.46 29.18 -38.42
CA PHE A 537 9.12 28.35 -39.43
C PHE A 537 8.10 27.81 -40.46
N PRO A 538 8.54 27.50 -41.70
CA PRO A 538 7.66 26.99 -42.74
C PRO A 538 7.17 25.56 -42.45
N PRO A 539 6.10 25.08 -43.13
CA PRO A 539 5.58 23.72 -42.96
C PRO A 539 6.65 22.62 -43.09
N THR A 540 6.65 21.66 -42.19
CA THR A 540 7.71 20.64 -42.04
C THR A 540 7.51 19.40 -42.92
N TYR A 541 6.33 19.28 -43.53
CA TYR A 541 5.93 18.23 -44.45
C TYR A 541 5.33 18.85 -45.72
N LYS A 542 5.38 18.25 -46.92
CA LYS A 542 6.15 17.07 -47.33
C LYS A 542 7.31 17.49 -48.22
N PHE A 543 8.49 16.96 -47.94
CA PHE A 543 9.70 17.19 -48.72
C PHE A 543 10.09 15.99 -49.57
N GLU A 544 10.74 16.26 -50.70
CA GLU A 544 11.61 15.31 -51.37
C GLU A 544 12.93 15.21 -50.60
N ARG A 545 13.38 13.98 -50.41
CA ARG A 545 14.61 13.68 -49.64
C ARG A 545 15.82 14.20 -50.41
N GLN A 546 16.88 14.54 -49.66
CA GLN A 546 18.17 15.03 -50.20
C GLN A 546 18.12 16.39 -50.91
N LEU A 547 16.94 16.98 -51.12
CA LEU A 547 16.80 18.32 -51.66
C LEU A 547 16.77 19.36 -50.54
N GLN A 548 17.64 20.36 -50.69
CA GLN A 548 17.75 21.48 -49.75
C GLN A 548 16.79 22.62 -50.09
N GLY A 549 16.45 23.39 -49.06
CA GLY A 549 15.70 24.64 -49.20
C GLY A 549 14.22 24.46 -49.57
N LEU A 550 13.58 25.59 -49.86
CA LEU A 550 12.14 25.64 -50.17
C LEU A 550 11.78 25.05 -51.54
N SER A 551 12.77 24.75 -52.38
CA SER A 551 12.59 23.96 -53.61
C SER A 551 12.38 22.47 -53.34
N GLY A 552 12.70 22.00 -52.13
CA GLY A 552 12.61 20.59 -51.77
C GLY A 552 11.20 20.10 -51.44
N TYR A 553 10.14 20.91 -51.56
CA TYR A 553 8.79 20.42 -51.33
C TYR A 553 8.28 19.55 -52.49
N ASP A 554 7.44 18.56 -52.13
CA ASP A 554 6.96 17.48 -53.01
C ASP A 554 6.48 17.96 -54.39
N SER A 555 7.34 17.83 -55.39
CA SER A 555 7.07 18.12 -56.81
C SER A 555 6.70 16.86 -57.59
N GLY A 556 6.57 15.72 -56.91
CA GLY A 556 6.15 14.46 -57.49
C GLY A 556 4.67 14.42 -57.88
N GLU A 557 4.24 13.31 -58.48
CA GLU A 557 2.89 13.15 -59.05
C GLU A 557 1.74 13.36 -58.04
N LYS A 558 1.99 13.13 -56.74
CA LYS A 558 0.97 13.24 -55.69
C LYS A 558 0.79 14.66 -55.14
N LYS A 559 1.73 15.58 -55.41
CA LYS A 559 1.74 16.99 -54.98
C LYS A 559 1.08 17.21 -53.61
N ARG A 560 1.66 16.63 -52.55
CA ARG A 560 1.08 16.75 -51.20
C ARG A 560 1.17 18.19 -50.70
N VAL A 561 0.02 18.76 -50.33
CA VAL A 561 -0.04 20.11 -49.74
C VAL A 561 0.86 20.17 -48.50
N PRO A 562 1.76 21.16 -48.41
CA PRO A 562 2.59 21.37 -47.24
C PRO A 562 1.79 21.52 -45.94
N ALA A 563 2.28 20.98 -44.82
CA ALA A 563 1.62 21.05 -43.52
C ALA A 563 2.60 21.06 -42.34
N TRP A 564 2.19 21.66 -41.22
CA TRP A 564 2.86 21.56 -39.92
C TRP A 564 2.38 20.31 -39.18
N CYS A 565 2.84 19.16 -39.66
CA CYS A 565 2.55 17.86 -39.05
C CYS A 565 3.27 17.66 -37.70
N ASP A 566 4.50 18.17 -37.61
CA ASP A 566 5.43 17.96 -36.49
C ASP A 566 5.32 19.09 -35.48
N ARG A 567 4.85 18.81 -34.26
CA ARG A 567 4.41 19.82 -33.28
C ARG A 567 4.89 19.50 -31.87
N ILE A 568 4.97 20.53 -31.02
CA ILE A 568 5.36 20.41 -29.62
C ILE A 568 4.46 21.31 -28.77
N LEU A 569 3.68 20.72 -27.88
CA LEU A 569 2.74 21.39 -26.98
C LEU A 569 3.07 21.07 -25.52
N TYR A 570 2.67 21.95 -24.61
CA TYR A 570 2.91 21.75 -23.18
C TYR A 570 1.77 22.27 -22.30
N ARG A 571 1.64 21.71 -21.10
CA ARG A 571 0.88 22.27 -19.98
C ARG A 571 1.75 22.19 -18.73
N ASP A 572 1.86 23.28 -18.01
CA ASP A 572 2.53 23.37 -16.71
C ASP A 572 1.50 23.48 -15.57
N SER A 573 1.93 23.85 -14.36
CA SER A 573 1.04 23.94 -13.19
C SER A 573 0.18 25.21 -13.18
N ARG A 574 0.38 26.14 -14.12
CA ARG A 574 -0.33 27.41 -14.11
C ARG A 574 -1.77 27.25 -14.58
N SER A 575 -2.70 27.75 -13.76
CA SER A 575 -4.10 27.94 -14.13
C SER A 575 -4.33 29.22 -14.96
N SER A 576 -3.44 30.22 -14.83
CA SER A 576 -3.49 31.50 -15.54
C SER A 576 -2.10 31.90 -16.05
N LEU A 577 -2.05 32.64 -17.16
CA LEU A 577 -0.80 33.07 -17.80
C LEU A 577 0.08 33.96 -16.90
N VAL A 578 -0.52 34.59 -15.87
CA VAL A 578 0.15 35.55 -14.97
C VAL A 578 0.62 34.92 -13.65
N SER A 579 0.40 33.62 -13.44
CA SER A 579 0.79 32.95 -12.20
C SER A 579 2.30 32.77 -12.10
N ASP A 580 2.90 33.24 -11.00
CA ASP A 580 4.30 33.01 -10.66
C ASP A 580 4.53 31.60 -10.08
N CYS A 581 5.79 31.15 -10.11
CA CYS A 581 6.18 29.86 -9.54
C CYS A 581 6.14 29.91 -8.01
N SER A 582 5.51 28.92 -7.38
CA SER A 582 5.36 28.79 -5.92
C SER A 582 5.11 27.32 -5.55
N LEU A 583 5.00 26.94 -4.27
CA LEU A 583 4.66 25.54 -3.97
C LEU A 583 3.24 25.15 -4.39
N ASP A 584 2.33 26.13 -4.50
CA ASP A 584 0.96 25.95 -5.02
C ASP A 584 0.93 25.91 -6.56
N CYS A 585 1.91 26.53 -7.22
CA CYS A 585 2.12 26.49 -8.66
C CYS A 585 3.55 26.01 -8.97
N PRO A 586 3.83 24.71 -8.72
CA PRO A 586 5.20 24.20 -8.56
C PRO A 586 6.04 24.19 -9.82
N VAL A 587 5.43 24.19 -11.01
CA VAL A 587 6.15 24.23 -12.27
C VAL A 587 5.59 25.31 -13.17
N VAL A 588 6.45 26.23 -13.60
CA VAL A 588 6.13 27.31 -14.53
C VAL A 588 7.10 27.27 -15.70
N THR A 589 6.58 27.27 -16.92
CA THR A 589 7.39 27.07 -18.12
C THR A 589 7.22 28.19 -19.15
N SER A 590 8.33 28.72 -19.62
CA SER A 590 8.42 29.59 -20.80
C SER A 590 9.19 28.91 -21.93
N ILE A 591 9.02 29.39 -23.16
CA ILE A 591 9.71 28.87 -24.34
C ILE A 591 10.72 29.91 -24.81
N SER A 592 11.98 29.52 -24.91
CA SER A 592 13.06 30.36 -25.47
C SER A 592 13.28 30.13 -26.95
N GLN A 593 12.97 28.93 -27.47
CA GLN A 593 13.19 28.59 -28.87
C GLN A 593 12.11 27.60 -29.35
N TYR A 594 11.61 27.80 -30.57
CA TYR A 594 10.73 26.84 -31.26
C TYR A 594 10.97 26.91 -32.78
N GLU A 595 11.64 25.90 -33.33
CA GLU A 595 12.20 25.94 -34.69
C GLU A 595 12.13 24.60 -35.41
N ALA A 596 12.09 24.64 -36.73
CA ALA A 596 12.35 23.49 -37.60
C ALA A 596 13.76 23.58 -38.21
N CYS A 597 14.50 22.47 -38.23
CA CYS A 597 15.82 22.40 -38.86
C CYS A 597 15.67 22.11 -40.37
N MET A 598 15.48 23.18 -41.14
CA MET A 598 15.15 23.11 -42.58
C MET A 598 16.31 22.61 -43.46
N ASP A 599 17.53 22.65 -42.93
CA ASP A 599 18.78 22.18 -43.54
C ASP A 599 18.93 20.65 -43.47
N VAL A 600 18.16 19.97 -42.61
CA VAL A 600 18.14 18.51 -42.52
C VAL A 600 17.31 17.91 -43.66
N VAL A 601 17.87 16.96 -44.42
CA VAL A 601 17.28 16.44 -45.68
C VAL A 601 17.09 14.92 -45.72
N ASP A 602 17.37 14.22 -44.63
CA ASP A 602 17.35 12.74 -44.60
C ASP A 602 15.93 12.15 -44.72
N SER A 603 14.90 12.92 -44.36
CA SER A 603 13.49 12.51 -44.34
C SER A 603 12.63 13.45 -45.20
N ASP A 604 11.43 12.99 -45.54
CA ASP A 604 10.37 13.83 -46.12
C ASP A 604 9.71 14.76 -45.09
N HIS A 605 10.14 14.68 -43.83
CA HIS A 605 9.86 15.63 -42.75
C HIS A 605 11.12 16.34 -42.26
N LYS A 606 10.95 17.57 -41.77
CA LYS A 606 12.00 18.33 -41.07
C LYS A 606 11.89 18.14 -39.55
N PRO A 607 13.00 17.87 -38.84
CA PRO A 607 12.98 17.78 -37.39
C PRO A 607 12.61 19.13 -36.78
N VAL A 608 11.83 19.08 -35.70
CA VAL A 608 11.39 20.26 -34.93
C VAL A 608 11.99 20.18 -33.53
N ARG A 609 12.40 21.32 -32.99
CA ARG A 609 12.93 21.44 -31.63
C ARG A 609 12.30 22.61 -30.87
N CYS A 610 12.19 22.44 -29.57
CA CYS A 610 11.74 23.45 -28.62
C CYS A 610 12.64 23.43 -27.39
N ILE A 611 13.02 24.61 -26.89
CA ILE A 611 13.70 24.77 -25.61
C ILE A 611 12.75 25.43 -24.63
N PHE A 612 12.52 24.74 -23.51
CA PHE A 612 11.71 25.20 -22.39
C PHE A 612 12.60 25.68 -21.27
N ASP A 613 12.36 26.89 -20.77
CA ASP A 613 12.89 27.39 -19.50
C ASP A 613 11.86 27.08 -18.41
N VAL A 614 12.21 26.18 -17.50
CA VAL A 614 11.31 25.61 -16.50
C VAL A 614 11.76 26.06 -15.11
N ASN A 615 10.91 26.84 -14.44
CA ASN A 615 11.06 27.16 -13.03
C ASN A 615 10.33 26.11 -12.20
N ILE A 616 11.02 25.55 -11.20
CA ILE A 616 10.51 24.48 -10.34
C ILE A 616 10.64 24.93 -8.88
N ALA A 617 9.51 25.01 -8.18
CA ALA A 617 9.48 25.26 -6.74
C ALA A 617 9.65 23.94 -5.98
N GLN A 618 10.68 23.85 -5.14
CA GLN A 618 10.99 22.72 -4.30
C GLN A 618 10.83 23.09 -2.82
N VAL A 619 10.43 22.10 -2.02
CA VAL A 619 10.46 22.20 -0.56
C VAL A 619 11.85 21.76 -0.07
N ASP A 620 12.56 22.63 0.64
CA ASP A 620 13.68 22.23 1.47
C ASP A 620 13.15 21.55 2.73
N GLU A 621 13.11 20.21 2.70
CA GLU A 621 12.58 19.40 3.79
C GLU A 621 13.40 19.51 5.09
N ALA A 622 14.68 19.91 5.03
CA ALA A 622 15.50 20.12 6.22
C ALA A 622 15.09 21.41 6.93
N ILE A 623 15.00 22.51 6.18
CA ILE A 623 14.57 23.81 6.72
C ILE A 623 13.12 23.73 7.19
N ARG A 624 12.23 23.13 6.39
CA ARG A 624 10.82 22.94 6.77
C ARG A 624 10.67 22.17 8.08
N ARG A 625 11.49 21.12 8.28
CA ARG A 625 11.50 20.34 9.52
C ARG A 625 12.01 21.16 10.70
N GLN A 626 13.05 21.97 10.50
CA GLN A 626 13.55 22.88 11.53
C GLN A 626 12.46 23.87 11.94
N GLU A 627 11.80 24.52 10.97
CA GLU A 627 10.71 25.47 11.24
C GLU A 627 9.52 24.81 11.94
N LEU A 628 9.17 23.58 11.58
CA LEU A 628 8.16 22.79 12.30
C LEU A 628 8.57 22.57 13.76
N GLY A 629 9.83 22.21 14.02
CA GLY A 629 10.37 22.06 15.37
C GLY A 629 10.27 23.34 16.19
N GLU A 630 10.66 24.47 15.60
CA GLU A 630 10.55 25.80 16.23
C GLU A 630 9.10 26.17 16.52
N ILE A 631 8.15 25.90 15.61
CA ILE A 631 6.72 26.14 15.84
C ILE A 631 6.21 25.30 17.02
N LEU A 632 6.56 24.01 17.06
CA LEU A 632 6.18 23.12 18.17
C LEU A 632 6.76 23.60 19.51
N HIS A 633 7.95 24.21 19.51
CA HIS A 633 8.62 24.70 20.71
C HIS A 633 8.25 26.13 21.13
N SER A 634 7.82 27.00 20.22
CA SER A 634 7.56 28.42 20.51
C SER A 634 6.08 28.76 20.63
N ASN A 635 5.19 28.00 19.98
CA ASN A 635 3.77 28.33 19.94
C ASN A 635 3.04 27.84 21.21
N GLU A 636 2.68 28.77 22.10
CA GLU A 636 2.03 28.48 23.38
C GLU A 636 0.67 27.79 23.24
N LYS A 637 -0.09 28.08 22.17
CA LYS A 637 -1.37 27.42 21.90
C LYS A 637 -1.17 25.94 21.59
N ILE A 638 -0.17 25.61 20.79
CA ILE A 638 0.21 24.23 20.47
C ILE A 638 0.66 23.49 21.73
N LYS A 639 1.54 24.08 22.54
CA LYS A 639 1.98 23.49 23.82
C LYS A 639 0.82 23.17 24.73
N HIS A 640 -0.06 24.14 24.97
CA HIS A 640 -1.24 23.92 25.83
C HIS A 640 -2.15 22.81 25.30
N MET A 641 -2.32 22.71 23.97
CA MET A 641 -3.07 21.61 23.36
C MET A 641 -2.40 20.25 23.60
N LEU A 642 -1.09 20.14 23.38
CA LEU A 642 -0.32 18.90 23.62
C LEU A 642 -0.34 18.49 25.09
N GLU A 643 -0.21 19.43 26.02
CA GLU A 643 -0.32 19.19 27.46
C GLU A 643 -1.72 18.70 27.86
N ALA A 644 -2.77 19.27 27.25
CA ALA A 644 -4.15 18.86 27.50
C ALA A 644 -4.39 17.40 27.07
N LEU A 645 -3.75 16.92 26.00
CA LEU A 645 -3.86 15.52 25.55
C LEU A 645 -3.27 14.51 26.54
N CYS A 646 -2.32 14.93 27.37
CA CYS A 646 -1.69 14.09 28.39
C CYS A 646 -2.53 13.92 29.67
N LYS A 647 -3.68 14.60 29.77
CA LYS A 647 -4.53 14.56 30.98
C LYS A 647 -5.39 13.30 30.98
N VAL A 648 -5.25 12.50 32.04
CA VAL A 648 -6.12 11.34 32.28
C VAL A 648 -7.42 11.82 32.94
N PRO A 649 -8.61 11.54 32.36
CA PRO A 649 -9.90 11.89 32.93
C PRO A 649 -10.04 11.44 34.39
N GLU A 650 -10.73 12.24 35.18
CA GLU A 650 -11.04 11.85 36.55
C GLU A 650 -12.15 10.80 36.57
N VAL A 651 -11.85 9.64 37.14
CA VAL A 651 -12.77 8.50 37.21
C VAL A 651 -12.93 8.06 38.66
N ILE A 652 -14.18 7.81 39.07
CA ILE A 652 -14.53 7.26 40.37
C ILE A 652 -14.94 5.80 40.23
N VAL A 653 -14.37 4.94 41.05
CA VAL A 653 -14.71 3.52 41.14
C VAL A 653 -15.50 3.29 42.43
N SER A 654 -16.65 2.61 42.36
CA SER A 654 -17.60 2.52 43.48
C SER A 654 -17.10 1.77 44.71
N THR A 655 -16.18 0.82 44.55
CA THR A 655 -15.62 0.03 45.65
C THR A 655 -14.21 -0.47 45.31
N SER A 656 -13.39 -0.64 46.36
CA SER A 656 -12.09 -1.30 46.29
C SER A 656 -12.11 -2.72 46.86
N ASN A 657 -13.25 -3.19 47.38
CA ASN A 657 -13.41 -4.53 47.94
C ASN A 657 -14.75 -5.14 47.49
N ILE A 658 -14.70 -6.37 47.01
CA ILE A 658 -15.87 -7.14 46.55
C ILE A 658 -15.83 -8.51 47.21
N LEU A 659 -16.97 -8.91 47.77
CA LEU A 659 -17.17 -10.23 48.35
C LEU A 659 -18.20 -10.97 47.50
N LEU A 660 -17.80 -12.11 46.92
CA LEU A 660 -18.68 -12.99 46.17
C LEU A 660 -19.09 -14.17 47.05
N GLN A 661 -20.40 -14.39 47.19
CA GLN A 661 -21.01 -15.59 47.79
C GLN A 661 -21.84 -16.30 46.69
N HIS A 662 -22.37 -17.50 46.94
CA HIS A 662 -22.99 -18.38 45.93
C HIS A 662 -23.83 -17.64 44.87
N GLU A 663 -23.53 -17.89 43.58
CA GLU A 663 -24.20 -17.31 42.40
C GLU A 663 -24.29 -15.76 42.37
N ASP A 664 -23.61 -15.04 43.28
CA ASP A 664 -23.69 -13.59 43.35
C ASP A 664 -22.98 -12.92 42.16
N THR A 665 -23.70 -12.00 41.53
CA THR A 665 -23.14 -11.01 40.63
C THR A 665 -22.94 -9.71 41.40
N SER A 666 -21.69 -9.28 41.58
CA SER A 666 -21.39 -7.94 42.10
C SER A 666 -21.23 -6.94 40.96
N LEU A 667 -21.74 -5.72 41.18
CA LEU A 667 -21.70 -4.65 40.20
C LEU A 667 -20.68 -3.59 40.61
N LEU A 668 -19.64 -3.43 39.80
CA LEU A 668 -18.65 -2.37 39.95
C LEU A 668 -19.03 -1.19 39.05
N ARG A 669 -19.26 -0.01 39.64
CA ARG A 669 -19.57 1.20 38.87
C ARG A 669 -18.32 2.04 38.67
N ILE A 670 -18.02 2.35 37.41
CA ILE A 670 -16.93 3.21 36.99
C ILE A 670 -17.55 4.48 36.40
N THR A 671 -17.36 5.62 37.05
CA THR A 671 -17.97 6.91 36.66
C THR A 671 -16.92 7.84 36.10
N ASN A 672 -17.12 8.33 34.87
CA ASN A 672 -16.31 9.41 34.31
C ASN A 672 -16.84 10.76 34.82
N LYS A 673 -16.03 11.48 35.60
CA LYS A 673 -16.37 12.82 36.13
C LYS A 673 -15.92 13.96 35.21
N CYS A 674 -15.25 13.64 34.11
CA CYS A 674 -14.88 14.64 33.12
C CYS A 674 -16.11 15.05 32.29
N GLU A 675 -16.24 16.35 32.04
CA GLU A 675 -17.31 16.92 31.21
C GLU A 675 -17.00 16.90 29.70
N LYS A 676 -15.71 16.77 29.34
CA LYS A 676 -15.25 17.02 27.96
C LYS A 676 -14.58 15.83 27.29
N SER A 677 -14.06 14.87 28.04
CA SER A 677 -13.22 13.80 27.50
C SER A 677 -13.75 12.42 27.88
N ASP A 678 -13.75 11.51 26.90
CA ASP A 678 -13.99 10.10 27.14
C ASP A 678 -12.87 9.50 27.99
N ALA A 679 -13.22 8.55 28.84
CA ALA A 679 -12.26 7.74 29.61
C ALA A 679 -12.28 6.32 29.07
N ILE A 680 -11.10 5.75 28.81
CA ILE A 680 -10.96 4.35 28.41
C ILE A 680 -10.53 3.57 29.65
N PHE A 681 -11.22 2.49 30.00
CA PHE A 681 -10.82 1.63 31.12
C PHE A 681 -10.44 0.24 30.61
N LYS A 682 -9.47 -0.40 31.28
CA LYS A 682 -9.11 -1.81 31.09
C LYS A 682 -8.87 -2.45 32.45
N ILE A 683 -9.53 -3.57 32.72
CA ILE A 683 -9.40 -4.34 33.95
C ILE A 683 -8.49 -5.53 33.68
N ILE A 684 -7.45 -5.68 34.49
CA ILE A 684 -6.53 -6.82 34.43
C ILE A 684 -6.40 -7.49 35.80
N CYS A 685 -5.98 -8.75 35.82
CA CYS A 685 -5.66 -9.48 37.05
C CYS A 685 -4.18 -9.27 37.40
N GLU A 686 -3.89 -8.63 38.54
CA GLU A 686 -2.52 -8.40 39.03
C GLU A 686 -1.95 -9.65 39.74
N GLY A 687 -2.78 -10.36 40.49
CA GLY A 687 -2.35 -11.55 41.23
C GLY A 687 -3.47 -12.24 42.00
N GLN A 688 -3.24 -13.50 42.37
CA GLN A 688 -4.20 -14.33 43.11
C GLN A 688 -3.53 -14.90 44.39
N SER A 689 -4.33 -15.13 45.43
CA SER A 689 -3.93 -15.82 46.65
C SER A 689 -5.02 -16.78 47.12
N THR A 690 -4.62 -17.83 47.85
CA THR A 690 -5.55 -18.70 48.59
C THR A 690 -5.47 -18.36 50.06
N VAL A 691 -6.60 -18.04 50.68
CA VAL A 691 -6.64 -17.66 52.09
C VAL A 691 -6.70 -18.93 52.93
N ARG A 692 -5.72 -19.10 53.83
CA ARG A 692 -5.69 -20.22 54.78
C ARG A 692 -6.74 -19.99 55.87
N VAL A 693 -7.23 -21.08 56.47
CA VAL A 693 -8.34 -21.14 57.44
C VAL A 693 -8.19 -20.19 58.66
N ASN A 694 -7.00 -19.62 58.91
CA ASN A 694 -6.74 -18.69 60.00
C ASN A 694 -6.94 -17.19 59.65
N GLY A 695 -7.57 -16.86 58.52
CA GLY A 695 -7.94 -15.48 58.17
C GLY A 695 -6.80 -14.54 57.75
N LYS A 696 -5.53 -14.97 57.86
CA LYS A 696 -4.38 -14.29 57.25
C LYS A 696 -4.16 -14.81 55.83
N ALA A 697 -4.22 -13.90 54.86
CA ALA A 697 -3.78 -14.19 53.50
C ALA A 697 -2.31 -14.64 53.53
N SER A 698 -1.94 -15.60 52.69
CA SER A 698 -0.53 -15.91 52.45
C SER A 698 0.16 -14.67 51.89
N ASP A 699 1.24 -14.19 52.54
CA ASP A 699 2.04 -13.01 52.12
C ASP A 699 2.67 -13.13 50.72
N ARG A 700 2.51 -14.28 50.06
CA ARG A 700 2.86 -14.47 48.64
C ARG A 700 1.58 -14.47 47.79
N TYR A 701 1.27 -13.34 47.16
CA TYR A 701 0.47 -13.35 45.93
C TYR A 701 1.32 -14.05 44.87
N SER A 702 0.79 -15.10 44.23
CA SER A 702 1.43 -15.58 43.02
C SER A 702 1.15 -14.54 41.93
N LEU A 703 2.21 -13.90 41.43
CA LEU A 703 2.15 -13.15 40.18
C LEU A 703 1.67 -14.15 39.12
N ARG A 704 0.46 -13.98 38.61
CA ARG A 704 0.04 -14.71 37.42
C ARG A 704 0.79 -14.08 36.25
N GLY A 705 1.85 -14.74 35.80
CA GLY A 705 2.28 -14.58 34.42
C GLY A 705 1.14 -15.09 33.54
N SER A 706 0.42 -14.16 32.89
CA SER A 706 -0.39 -14.28 31.66
C SER A 706 -1.15 -15.60 31.47
N PHE A 707 -2.49 -15.68 31.46
CA PHE A 707 -3.40 -14.92 30.58
C PHE A 707 -4.80 -14.81 31.22
N GLY A 708 -5.24 -13.58 31.46
CA GLY A 708 -6.58 -13.20 31.90
C GLY A 708 -7.02 -13.56 33.33
N PHE A 709 -8.33 -13.48 33.58
CA PHE A 709 -8.92 -13.65 34.91
C PHE A 709 -8.86 -15.11 35.41
N PRO A 710 -8.85 -15.35 36.73
CA PRO A 710 -8.94 -16.71 37.28
C PRO A 710 -10.19 -17.45 36.77
N ARG A 711 -10.11 -18.79 36.57
CA ARG A 711 -11.21 -19.61 36.01
C ARG A 711 -12.54 -19.55 36.79
N TRP A 712 -12.50 -19.10 38.05
CA TRP A 712 -13.68 -18.97 38.91
C TRP A 712 -14.30 -17.57 38.84
N LEU A 713 -13.72 -16.65 38.07
CA LEU A 713 -14.09 -15.24 38.06
C LEU A 713 -14.30 -14.75 36.64
N GLU A 714 -15.52 -14.30 36.37
CA GLU A 714 -15.88 -13.60 35.15
C GLU A 714 -15.95 -12.10 35.41
N VAL A 715 -15.38 -11.29 34.52
CA VAL A 715 -15.45 -9.82 34.55
C VAL A 715 -15.93 -9.34 33.19
N SER A 716 -17.09 -8.66 33.16
CA SER A 716 -17.69 -8.22 31.90
C SER A 716 -18.46 -6.90 32.06
N PRO A 717 -18.19 -5.87 31.23
CA PRO A 717 -17.07 -5.77 30.29
C PRO A 717 -15.73 -5.53 31.00
N ALA A 718 -14.63 -6.06 30.45
CA ALA A 718 -13.29 -5.86 31.02
C ALA A 718 -12.58 -4.60 30.45
N THR A 719 -12.97 -4.14 29.27
CA THR A 719 -12.52 -2.87 28.69
C THR A 719 -13.71 -2.10 28.12
N GLY A 720 -13.55 -0.81 27.92
CA GLY A 720 -14.55 0.00 27.26
C GLY A 720 -14.30 1.49 27.34
N ILE A 721 -15.18 2.25 26.70
CA ILE A 721 -15.15 3.71 26.65
C ILE A 721 -16.31 4.27 27.49
N ILE A 722 -16.00 5.18 28.39
CA ILE A 722 -16.95 5.88 29.27
C ILE A 722 -17.04 7.33 28.82
N LYS A 723 -18.16 7.71 28.23
CA LYS A 723 -18.41 9.09 27.77
C LYS A 723 -18.44 10.07 28.95
N PRO A 724 -18.30 11.39 28.70
CA PRO A 724 -18.41 12.41 29.73
C PRO A 724 -19.65 12.26 30.59
N ASN A 725 -19.49 12.38 31.91
CA ASN A 725 -20.56 12.27 32.90
C ASN A 725 -21.38 10.97 32.85
N GLN A 726 -20.85 9.91 32.23
CA GLN A 726 -21.50 8.60 32.18
C GLN A 726 -20.89 7.61 33.17
N ILE A 727 -21.65 6.54 33.42
CA ILE A 727 -21.29 5.45 34.30
C ILE A 727 -21.32 4.17 33.48
N VAL A 728 -20.28 3.35 33.63
CA VAL A 728 -20.26 1.96 33.18
C VAL A 728 -20.44 1.05 34.38
N GLU A 729 -21.28 0.04 34.22
CA GLU A 729 -21.47 -1.01 35.21
C GLU A 729 -20.75 -2.28 34.74
N VAL A 730 -19.78 -2.74 35.54
CA VAL A 730 -19.01 -3.96 35.28
C VAL A 730 -19.53 -5.06 36.18
N SER A 731 -20.02 -6.14 35.57
CA SER A 731 -20.42 -7.35 36.29
C SER A 731 -19.19 -8.18 36.67
N ILE A 732 -19.12 -8.58 37.93
CA ILE A 732 -18.09 -9.45 38.49
C ILE A 732 -18.82 -10.65 39.08
N ARG A 733 -18.67 -11.81 38.44
CA ARG A 733 -19.46 -13.02 38.71
C ARG A 733 -18.58 -14.20 39.06
N LEU A 734 -19.12 -15.06 39.93
CA LEU A 734 -18.54 -16.38 40.19
C LEU A 734 -18.91 -17.32 39.03
N GLU A 735 -17.91 -17.91 38.38
CA GLU A 735 -18.10 -18.91 37.32
C GLU A 735 -17.89 -20.31 37.94
N GLU A 736 -18.97 -21.07 38.16
CA GLU A 736 -18.88 -22.47 38.59
C GLU A 736 -18.67 -23.37 37.37
N SER A 737 -17.45 -23.87 37.19
CA SER A 737 -17.18 -24.88 36.17
C SER A 737 -17.86 -26.20 36.53
N GLN A 738 -18.93 -26.58 35.82
CA GLN A 738 -19.42 -27.96 35.82
C GLN A 738 -18.34 -28.87 35.23
N ILE A 739 -17.68 -29.66 36.08
CA ILE A 739 -16.85 -30.77 35.61
C ILE A 739 -17.81 -31.91 35.25
N SER A 740 -18.14 -32.01 33.96
CA SER A 740 -18.74 -33.22 33.38
C SER A 740 -17.67 -34.31 33.33
N GLU A 741 -18.00 -35.48 33.86
CA GLU A 741 -17.20 -36.70 33.83
C GLU A 741 -16.89 -37.17 32.39
N GLY A 742 -15.70 -37.75 32.19
CA GLY A 742 -15.28 -38.35 30.92
C GLY A 742 -13.87 -38.95 30.96
N PHE A 743 -13.74 -40.15 31.53
CA PHE A 743 -12.72 -41.20 31.36
C PHE A 743 -11.29 -40.85 30.89
N ASP A 744 -10.29 -40.97 31.78
CA ASP A 744 -9.40 -42.14 31.78
C ASP A 744 -8.65 -42.28 33.13
N GLY A 745 -8.45 -43.53 33.58
CA GLY A 745 -8.21 -43.87 34.98
C GLY A 745 -6.83 -43.52 35.55
N CYS A 746 -6.81 -42.68 36.59
CA CYS A 746 -5.91 -42.78 37.75
C CYS A 746 -6.42 -41.88 38.92
N PRO A 747 -6.65 -42.40 40.14
CA PRO A 747 -7.21 -41.59 41.23
C PRO A 747 -6.12 -40.74 41.89
N GLN A 748 -5.99 -39.48 41.47
CA GLN A 748 -5.23 -38.46 42.20
C GLN A 748 -6.19 -37.50 42.93
N ASN A 749 -6.44 -37.78 44.21
CA ASN A 749 -6.87 -36.84 45.28
C ASN A 749 -7.60 -35.54 44.84
N ALA A 750 -8.70 -35.66 44.11
CA ALA A 750 -9.53 -34.53 43.64
C ALA A 750 -10.54 -34.02 44.69
N TRP A 751 -10.24 -34.14 45.98
CA TRP A 751 -11.15 -33.77 47.09
C TRP A 751 -10.65 -32.59 47.96
N CYS A 752 -9.60 -31.85 47.55
CA CYS A 752 -8.96 -30.88 48.46
C CYS A 752 -8.81 -29.42 47.94
N GLU A 753 -9.24 -29.07 46.72
CA GLU A 753 -9.16 -27.68 46.23
C GLU A 753 -10.48 -26.88 46.25
N VAL A 754 -11.62 -27.54 46.49
CA VAL A 754 -12.95 -26.92 46.41
C VAL A 754 -13.33 -26.11 47.65
N ALA A 755 -12.61 -26.27 48.77
CA ALA A 755 -13.01 -25.75 50.09
C ALA A 755 -12.08 -24.66 50.69
N LYS A 756 -11.51 -23.77 49.88
CA LYS A 756 -10.66 -22.66 50.38
C LYS A 756 -11.13 -21.31 49.84
N ASP A 757 -11.16 -20.31 50.71
CA ASP A 757 -11.36 -18.90 50.35
C ASP A 757 -10.31 -18.49 49.30
N LYS A 758 -10.77 -17.86 48.21
CA LYS A 758 -9.92 -17.39 47.12
C LYS A 758 -9.93 -15.86 47.10
N GLU A 759 -8.79 -15.26 46.84
CA GLU A 759 -8.66 -13.81 46.72
C GLU A 759 -7.92 -13.46 45.42
N VAL A 760 -8.39 -12.43 44.72
CA VAL A 760 -7.71 -11.86 43.54
C VAL A 760 -7.64 -10.35 43.65
N ILE A 761 -6.58 -9.76 43.10
CA ILE A 761 -6.43 -8.32 42.94
C ILE A 761 -6.66 -7.98 41.47
N LEU A 762 -7.73 -7.22 41.20
CA LEU A 762 -8.01 -6.62 39.92
C LEU A 762 -7.45 -5.19 39.87
N LEU A 763 -6.89 -4.81 38.73
CA LEU A 763 -6.39 -3.47 38.48
C LEU A 763 -7.23 -2.83 37.37
N VAL A 764 -7.99 -1.80 37.72
CA VAL A 764 -8.71 -0.95 36.76
C VAL A 764 -7.73 0.13 36.30
N LYS A 765 -7.20 -0.01 35.08
CA LYS A 765 -6.39 1.00 34.41
C LYS A 765 -7.29 1.94 33.63
N VAL A 766 -7.14 3.25 33.84
CA VAL A 766 -7.90 4.30 33.16
C VAL A 766 -6.94 5.14 32.34
N TYR A 767 -7.28 5.35 31.07
CA TYR A 767 -6.56 6.15 30.09
C TYR A 767 -7.46 7.28 29.60
N GLY A 768 -6.86 8.39 29.17
CA GLY A 768 -7.55 9.34 28.29
C GLY A 768 -7.50 8.85 26.85
N THR A 769 -8.46 9.25 26.01
CA THR A 769 -8.54 8.84 24.59
C THR A 769 -7.24 9.08 23.81
N PHE A 770 -6.48 10.11 24.19
CA PHE A 770 -5.25 10.51 23.53
C PHE A 770 -4.02 10.52 24.47
N SER A 771 -4.13 9.90 25.65
CA SER A 771 -3.09 9.92 26.69
C SER A 771 -2.41 8.56 26.79
N SER A 772 -1.07 8.56 26.71
CA SER A 772 -0.25 7.39 27.05
C SER A 772 -0.14 7.16 28.56
N LYS A 773 -0.44 8.18 29.39
CA LYS A 773 -0.48 8.05 30.84
C LYS A 773 -1.75 7.33 31.27
N SER A 774 -1.66 6.53 32.33
CA SER A 774 -2.79 5.87 32.97
C SER A 774 -2.89 6.17 34.46
N LYS A 775 -4.11 6.11 35.00
CA LYS A 775 -4.37 6.05 36.44
C LYS A 775 -4.87 4.65 36.78
N ASN A 776 -4.43 4.08 37.88
CA ASN A 776 -4.76 2.72 38.25
C ASN A 776 -5.56 2.69 39.57
N HIS A 777 -6.60 1.87 39.64
CA HIS A 777 -7.37 1.60 40.85
C HIS A 777 -7.34 0.10 41.16
N ARG A 778 -6.98 -0.27 42.41
CA ARG A 778 -6.89 -1.67 42.84
C ARG A 778 -8.18 -2.10 43.51
N ILE A 779 -8.69 -3.25 43.12
CA ILE A 779 -9.90 -3.87 43.66
C ILE A 779 -9.56 -5.26 44.16
N ARG A 780 -9.84 -5.53 45.43
CA ARG A 780 -9.72 -6.86 46.02
C ARG A 780 -11.05 -7.59 45.87
N VAL A 781 -11.04 -8.74 45.22
CA VAL A 781 -12.21 -9.61 45.09
C VAL A 781 -11.95 -10.89 45.87
N ARG A 782 -12.84 -11.21 46.82
CA ARG A 782 -12.73 -12.41 47.66
C ARG A 782 -13.95 -13.29 47.47
N HIS A 783 -13.73 -14.57 47.22
CA HIS A 783 -14.75 -15.60 47.21
C HIS A 783 -14.68 -16.39 48.52
N ARG A 784 -15.80 -16.49 49.24
CA ARG A 784 -15.91 -17.19 50.53
C ARG A 784 -16.82 -18.40 50.40
N VAL A 785 -16.29 -19.60 50.67
CA VAL A 785 -17.06 -20.85 50.62
C VAL A 785 -17.82 -21.02 51.94
N PRO A 786 -19.16 -21.22 51.96
CA PRO A 786 -19.89 -21.45 53.19
C PRO A 786 -19.52 -22.80 53.82
N LEU A 787 -19.27 -22.82 55.13
CA LEU A 787 -19.11 -24.08 55.87
C LEU A 787 -20.48 -24.79 55.94
N LYS A 788 -20.59 -26.01 55.37
CA LYS A 788 -21.74 -26.89 55.65
C LYS A 788 -21.75 -27.24 57.14
N SER A 789 -22.79 -26.82 57.87
CA SER A 789 -23.02 -27.18 59.27
C SER A 789 -23.26 -28.70 59.38
N LYS A 790 -22.29 -29.46 59.88
CA LYS A 790 -22.54 -30.83 60.35
C LYS A 790 -23.19 -30.77 61.73
N GLY A 791 -24.45 -31.20 61.76
CA GLY A 791 -25.11 -31.96 62.82
C GLY A 791 -24.82 -31.58 64.27
N THR A 792 -25.81 -30.96 64.89
CA THR A 792 -26.02 -30.86 66.34
C THR A 792 -25.76 -32.20 67.04
N ILE A 793 -24.72 -32.28 67.88
CA ILE A 793 -24.71 -33.19 69.02
C ILE A 793 -24.83 -32.32 70.27
N THR A 794 -25.97 -32.46 70.92
CA THR A 794 -26.29 -31.91 72.23
C THR A 794 -25.30 -32.38 73.29
N LYS A 795 -24.73 -31.45 74.07
CA LYS A 795 -24.59 -31.56 75.54
C LYS A 795 -24.15 -30.21 76.17
N THR A 796 -25.11 -29.62 76.87
CA THR A 796 -25.03 -28.80 78.10
C THR A 796 -23.65 -28.47 78.69
N LYS A 797 -23.33 -27.17 78.86
CA LYS A 797 -23.35 -26.37 80.13
C LYS A 797 -22.34 -25.18 80.09
N ASN A 798 -22.89 -24.01 80.43
CA ASN A 798 -22.36 -22.88 81.22
C ASN A 798 -21.02 -22.16 80.91
N SER A 799 -21.22 -20.87 80.58
CA SER A 799 -20.56 -19.65 81.08
C SER A 799 -19.05 -19.41 80.82
N SER A 800 -18.73 -18.35 80.06
CA SER A 800 -18.46 -17.01 80.63
C SER A 800 -18.12 -15.97 79.54
N LYS A 801 -18.42 -14.71 79.91
CA LYS A 801 -18.33 -13.40 79.22
C LYS A 801 -17.03 -13.14 78.40
N LEU A 802 -17.10 -12.33 77.34
CA LEU A 802 -16.71 -10.89 77.36
C LEU A 802 -16.89 -10.15 76.00
N HIS A 803 -17.21 -8.86 76.11
CA HIS A 803 -17.31 -7.76 75.11
C HIS A 803 -16.09 -7.58 74.18
N GLY A 804 -16.08 -6.83 73.07
CA GLY A 804 -17.01 -5.86 72.47
C GLY A 804 -16.36 -5.07 71.30
N SER A 805 -17.13 -4.11 70.73
CA SER A 805 -16.82 -2.96 69.82
C SER A 805 -16.10 -3.22 68.47
N VAL A 806 -16.54 -2.79 67.27
CA VAL A 806 -17.07 -1.51 66.72
C VAL A 806 -15.97 -0.48 66.33
N LEU A 807 -15.97 -0.10 65.02
CA LEU A 807 -15.28 1.02 64.30
C LEU A 807 -13.80 0.83 63.90
N HIS A 808 -13.21 1.43 62.84
CA HIS A 808 -13.52 2.63 62.03
C HIS A 808 -12.76 2.65 60.68
N ARG A 809 -13.25 3.50 59.75
CA ARG A 809 -12.62 4.30 58.67
C ARG A 809 -11.17 4.02 58.20
N SER A 810 -11.06 4.07 56.86
CA SER A 810 -9.91 4.03 55.96
C SER A 810 -8.76 5.01 56.27
N ASP A 811 -7.54 4.47 56.34
CA ASP A 811 -6.29 5.21 56.25
C ASP A 811 -5.81 5.36 54.80
N ILE A 812 -5.53 6.60 54.41
CA ILE A 812 -4.79 6.97 53.20
C ILE A 812 -3.31 6.77 53.51
N HIS A 813 -2.68 5.76 52.93
CA HIS A 813 -1.22 5.63 52.93
C HIS A 813 -0.64 6.03 51.57
N ARG A 814 0.05 7.18 51.54
CA ARG A 814 1.15 7.45 50.61
C ARG A 814 2.35 6.61 51.06
N LEU A 815 2.87 5.72 50.23
CA LEU A 815 4.21 5.16 50.37
C LEU A 815 4.71 4.56 49.04
N GLY A 816 5.92 4.96 48.65
CA GLY A 816 6.91 4.12 47.99
C GLY A 816 6.84 3.97 46.47
N MET A 817 7.61 4.80 45.75
CA MET A 817 8.12 4.48 44.41
C MET A 817 8.87 3.14 44.43
N PRO A 818 8.64 2.21 43.49
CA PRO A 818 9.59 1.16 43.20
C PRO A 818 10.62 1.69 42.17
N SER A 819 11.89 1.52 42.52
CA SER A 819 13.06 1.80 41.70
C SER A 819 12.98 1.14 40.32
N ASN A 820 12.94 1.95 39.26
CA ASN A 820 13.35 1.51 37.94
C ASN A 820 14.75 2.04 37.66
N VAL A 821 15.69 1.12 37.57
CA VAL A 821 17.06 1.31 37.10
C VAL A 821 17.01 1.52 35.59
N VAL A 822 16.80 2.75 35.13
CA VAL A 822 17.20 3.24 33.79
C VAL A 822 17.41 4.75 33.90
N ASP A 823 18.54 5.16 34.49
CA ASP A 823 19.04 6.53 34.41
C ASP A 823 20.54 6.51 34.73
N HIS A 824 21.36 6.03 33.80
CA HIS A 824 22.80 6.34 33.72
C HIS A 824 23.32 6.01 32.32
N LEU A 825 23.20 6.98 31.40
CA LEU A 825 24.05 7.13 30.23
C LEU A 825 24.20 8.65 30.00
N PRO A 826 25.29 9.28 30.45
CA PRO A 826 25.53 10.70 30.22
C PRO A 826 26.08 10.92 28.82
N ASN A 827 25.62 12.00 28.19
CA ASN A 827 26.31 12.82 27.19
C ASN A 827 27.38 12.11 26.34
N MET A 828 26.98 11.63 25.16
CA MET A 828 27.88 11.69 24.02
C MET A 828 27.38 12.76 23.06
N HIS A 829 28.02 13.92 23.15
CA HIS A 829 28.26 14.73 21.96
C HIS A 829 28.80 13.84 20.85
N THR A 830 28.39 14.11 19.61
CA THR A 830 29.18 14.12 18.35
C THR A 830 28.29 13.73 17.17
N PRO A 831 28.68 14.03 15.93
CA PRO A 831 29.16 15.27 15.35
C PRO A 831 28.09 15.99 14.51
#